data_AF-T1EZZ4-F1
#
_entry.id   AF-T1EZZ4-F1
#
_cell.length_a   1.000
_cell.length_b   1.000
_cell.length_c   1.000
_cell.angle_alpha   90.00
_cell.angle_beta   90.00
_cell.angle_gamma   90.00
#
_symmetry.space_group_name_H-M   'P 1'
#
loop_
_entity.id
_entity.type
_entity.pdbx_description
1 polymer ?
#
loop_
_entity_poly.entity_id
_entity_poly.type
_entity_poly.pdbx_seq_one_letter_code
_entity_poly.pdbx_strand_id
1 'polypeptide(L)'
;MRLWDLIQENFHSKADRPAVCYESGSRCLKINYDRLKIFLEQFVVDLGDYLADDQHLVFMVCMKSGVDVITVLLGVLKLQHTFFYMNPRDVVAKERFSHLKEKIGFTVCITDSAEIVQLLKKTYDVKVEKFKSTDAYLLIFSKDTSVNCFKNMNEVAYIVTTSGSTGEPKIVYVPDRCIIPNITHISEIFQQTSDDVILLSSPLTFDPSYVQIFTSMYCGSCLLVVEEPIRWNGSQLLSMVVDRHKITILHATPSLLSTMKPESFNSTLLSGTSQLRILAIGGEKCPSRSTLKSWKHEGNRTKIFNLYGITEVSCWATCHEVMGIDTADLQTDEEVELGDVLDKTVLEIRNFDEDTNQDNYGQDTKSNRKGILWIGGQERTCWVDDDIATEKSESSTEPTSQVLTTRCSGDVVQEVNGKMYYIGRCDDVIKRMGKKLNLQEFEPVVIFIRSSHENQLSEHEKTFDSTEKSIILFKNEEIIKSVYSCVSHWLPAHYIPDDVVCVNIMPLTQHGKVDRQKLQLLYMDYMKTATMLKYSSSSLQEVTDYFLTECAEKLNVLKSNLLSNYFNDKTWFQIGGDSLLALSIVKDISAKFTFIGESMLDMLLGGRCMQDVVYYVVQCYQKRNVGSTDSMDERFFKSDTNVVHHNHCKPNRIIHHNKNSDENSPIFIISRCAKLIKLAYFNETGDNNNDDDDDNNSNNNNNNNNNNNNNNNSNNRLCVYKTMKFKTTKESLQLPRNILKLTIAWSYNIKKCVDASPLIVTTKFSSSVYIGSHSHKFVSLDLHTGSINWLIELDDRVEASACSSFCLDYVITACYSGNVYKISSKNGEIVWKFKTGNSVKCSPCLNVRNAIVYTGSHDGCLYALDIINERCVWSVDLQKGSIFSSPCIDYFEIHEEIDRKIEDDNRHFDAHSNAKRLKLSASSEIDEKRNEDCNTAGGDDAKVSKQDGVITSGKVHWRVNLAKPIFSSLIISKLFYVVGCVDGFLYAIDKRTHNIIWKYETNGPIFSSAISFSSLNNEDEQCGEMLLIGSYDHYLHCINAKNGTTIWKSKLDSEIYGTPCLFDISKLNDDTRYSDSVRNENSNSGVITEEVNTLAVCSIKGCVYIISTFDGTIICTYNLCSEVFSSPCYAEGVIVVGCRDDCIYCFTLKTADKCRD
;
A
#
# COMPACT_ATOMS: atom_id res chain seq x y z
N MET A 1 22.68 -35.10 12.37
CA MET A 1 22.86 -33.72 12.83
C MET A 1 21.59 -32.98 12.49
N ARG A 2 20.95 -32.37 13.48
CA ARG A 2 19.83 -31.43 13.30
C ARG A 2 20.40 -30.06 12.91
N LEU A 3 19.58 -29.22 12.30
CA LEU A 3 19.93 -27.82 12.04
C LEU A 3 20.17 -27.04 13.34
N TRP A 4 19.43 -27.36 14.41
CA TRP A 4 19.70 -26.79 15.74
C TRP A 4 21.11 -27.15 16.25
N ASP A 5 21.56 -28.39 16.04
CA ASP A 5 22.90 -28.83 16.48
C ASP A 5 24.02 -28.00 15.84
N LEU A 6 23.82 -27.58 14.59
CA LEU A 6 24.77 -26.79 13.80
C LEU A 6 24.90 -25.34 14.29
N ILE A 7 23.80 -24.73 14.80
CA ILE A 7 23.76 -23.30 15.13
C ILE A 7 23.89 -23.00 16.64
N GLN A 8 23.67 -23.99 17.52
CA GLN A 8 23.62 -23.76 18.97
C GLN A 8 24.96 -23.36 19.63
N GLU A 9 26.09 -23.55 18.95
CA GLU A 9 27.42 -23.24 19.49
C GLU A 9 27.62 -21.72 19.70
N ASN A 10 27.17 -20.88 18.76
CA ASN A 10 27.35 -19.42 18.84
C ASN A 10 26.55 -18.79 19.99
N PHE A 11 25.44 -19.40 20.42
CA PHE A 11 24.69 -18.96 21.61
C PHE A 11 25.51 -19.03 22.91
N HIS A 12 26.66 -19.72 22.89
CA HIS A 12 27.63 -19.76 23.97
C HIS A 12 28.92 -19.01 23.61
N SER A 13 29.50 -19.27 22.43
CA SER A 13 30.80 -18.69 22.05
C SER A 13 30.74 -17.21 21.63
N LYS A 14 29.54 -16.68 21.36
CA LYS A 14 29.30 -15.29 20.92
C LYS A 14 28.31 -14.53 21.81
N ALA A 15 28.08 -14.99 23.05
CA ALA A 15 27.07 -14.50 24.01
C ALA A 15 26.81 -12.98 23.98
N ASP A 16 27.85 -12.15 24.11
CA ASP A 16 27.74 -10.67 24.15
C ASP A 16 27.48 -10.02 22.77
N ARG A 17 27.70 -10.72 21.66
CA ARG A 17 27.57 -10.17 20.31
C ARG A 17 26.11 -10.02 19.90
N PRO A 18 25.77 -9.01 19.07
CA PRO A 18 24.42 -8.86 18.52
C PRO A 18 24.02 -10.08 17.69
N ALA A 19 22.85 -10.66 18.01
CA ALA A 19 22.25 -11.78 17.28
C ALA A 19 21.12 -11.30 16.37
N VAL A 20 20.23 -10.45 16.91
CA VAL A 20 19.08 -9.89 16.18
C VAL A 20 18.97 -8.40 16.46
N CYS A 21 18.93 -7.60 15.39
CA CYS A 21 18.39 -6.25 15.39
C CYS A 21 16.98 -6.27 14.80
N TYR A 22 16.05 -5.54 15.38
CA TYR A 22 14.75 -5.23 14.79
C TYR A 22 14.60 -3.72 14.59
N GLU A 23 14.07 -3.31 13.44
CA GLU A 23 13.93 -1.92 13.04
C GLU A 23 12.51 -1.66 12.48
N SER A 24 11.73 -0.85 13.19
CA SER A 24 10.41 -0.35 12.76
C SER A 24 10.48 1.04 12.11
N GLY A 25 11.68 1.59 11.90
CA GLY A 25 11.91 2.96 11.42
C GLY A 25 11.67 4.04 12.48
N SER A 26 10.81 3.74 13.46
CA SER A 26 10.52 4.51 14.66
C SER A 26 11.21 3.97 15.92
N ARG A 27 11.68 2.71 15.90
CA ARG A 27 12.34 2.04 17.03
C ARG A 27 13.30 0.96 16.54
N CYS A 28 14.55 1.05 17.00
CA CYS A 28 15.54 -0.01 16.88
C CYS A 28 15.62 -0.80 18.21
N LEU A 29 15.53 -2.13 18.14
CA LEU A 29 15.69 -3.06 19.27
C LEU A 29 16.84 -4.02 18.95
N LYS A 30 17.89 -4.03 19.77
CA LYS A 30 19.11 -4.83 19.55
C LYS A 30 19.30 -5.84 20.68
N ILE A 31 19.43 -7.11 20.32
CA ILE A 31 19.49 -8.25 21.23
C ILE A 31 20.72 -9.11 20.91
N ASN A 32 21.47 -9.48 21.95
CA ASN A 32 22.67 -10.31 21.87
C ASN A 32 22.33 -11.81 21.95
N TYR A 33 23.30 -12.67 21.63
CA TYR A 33 23.13 -14.12 21.65
C TYR A 33 22.70 -14.66 23.03
N ASP A 34 23.20 -14.09 24.12
CA ASP A 34 22.80 -14.45 25.48
C ASP A 34 21.32 -14.13 25.76
N ARG A 35 20.86 -12.92 25.46
CA ARG A 35 19.46 -12.54 25.68
C ARG A 35 18.50 -13.27 24.74
N LEU A 36 18.93 -13.58 23.50
CA LEU A 36 18.17 -14.46 22.61
C LEU A 36 18.10 -15.89 23.16
N LYS A 37 19.19 -16.42 23.72
CA LYS A 37 19.19 -17.72 24.42
C LYS A 37 18.22 -17.73 25.60
N ILE A 38 18.19 -16.68 26.44
CA ILE A 38 17.24 -16.56 27.55
C ILE A 38 15.79 -16.58 27.04
N PHE A 39 15.49 -15.86 25.96
CA PHE A 39 14.15 -15.85 25.35
C PHE A 39 13.79 -17.24 24.78
N LEU A 40 14.73 -17.94 24.15
CA LEU A 40 14.56 -19.31 23.68
C LEU A 40 14.33 -20.31 24.83
N GLU A 41 15.00 -20.13 25.96
CA GLU A 41 14.86 -20.98 27.13
C GLU A 41 13.52 -20.76 27.85
N GLN A 42 13.07 -19.50 27.97
CA GLN A 42 11.73 -19.23 28.50
C GLN A 42 10.63 -19.70 27.53
N PHE A 43 10.81 -19.60 26.21
CA PHE A 43 9.87 -20.17 25.23
C PHE A 43 9.78 -21.70 25.34
N VAL A 44 10.92 -22.38 25.47
CA VAL A 44 10.98 -23.84 25.68
C VAL A 44 10.31 -24.26 27.00
N VAL A 45 10.47 -23.49 28.08
CA VAL A 45 9.78 -23.75 29.35
C VAL A 45 8.27 -23.49 29.23
N ASP A 46 7.88 -22.34 28.69
CA ASP A 46 6.46 -21.97 28.50
C ASP A 46 5.70 -22.97 27.62
N LEU A 47 6.38 -23.59 26.65
CA LEU A 47 5.79 -24.61 25.76
C LEU A 47 5.91 -26.04 26.32
N GLY A 48 6.96 -26.33 27.09
CA GLY A 48 7.16 -27.61 27.77
C GLY A 48 6.07 -27.95 28.80
N ASP A 49 5.44 -26.93 29.40
CA ASP A 49 4.21 -27.08 30.22
C ASP A 49 3.04 -27.77 29.47
N TYR A 50 3.08 -27.83 28.13
CA TYR A 50 2.00 -28.33 27.27
C TYR A 50 2.38 -29.49 26.34
N LEU A 51 3.67 -29.81 26.18
CA LEU A 51 4.16 -30.92 25.35
C LEU A 51 4.36 -32.19 26.18
N ALA A 52 3.25 -32.85 26.53
CA ALA A 52 3.23 -34.01 27.43
C ALA A 52 3.32 -35.39 26.73
N ASP A 53 3.24 -35.45 25.39
CA ASP A 53 3.38 -36.67 24.57
C ASP A 53 4.73 -36.64 23.82
N ASP A 54 5.43 -37.77 23.69
CA ASP A 54 6.64 -37.94 22.85
C ASP A 54 6.34 -37.89 21.32
N GLN A 55 5.36 -37.09 20.88
CA GLN A 55 4.92 -37.00 19.49
C GLN A 55 5.55 -35.80 18.78
N HIS A 56 6.12 -36.03 17.60
CA HIS A 56 6.63 -34.95 16.75
C HIS A 56 5.49 -34.07 16.21
N LEU A 57 5.59 -32.75 16.41
CA LEU A 57 4.56 -31.80 16.01
C LEU A 57 5.02 -30.88 14.86
N VAL A 58 4.03 -30.35 14.14
CA VAL A 58 4.20 -29.23 13.21
C VAL A 58 3.56 -27.98 13.82
N PHE A 59 4.36 -26.94 13.98
CA PHE A 59 3.96 -25.63 14.49
C PHE A 59 3.68 -24.68 13.32
N MET A 60 2.42 -24.28 13.16
CA MET A 60 2.09 -23.13 12.33
C MET A 60 2.52 -21.85 13.07
N VAL A 61 3.37 -21.03 12.45
CA VAL A 61 3.84 -19.76 13.03
C VAL A 61 3.28 -18.62 12.18
N CYS A 62 2.47 -17.77 12.81
CA CYS A 62 1.76 -16.68 12.16
C CYS A 62 1.89 -15.40 12.99
N MET A 63 3.06 -14.79 12.89
CA MET A 63 3.44 -13.61 13.67
C MET A 63 3.96 -12.54 12.70
N LYS A 64 4.02 -11.28 13.14
CA LYS A 64 4.69 -10.22 12.39
C LYS A 64 6.20 -10.44 12.38
N SER A 65 6.88 -9.87 11.38
CA SER A 65 8.36 -9.77 11.39
C SER A 65 8.81 -9.04 12.65
N GLY A 66 9.75 -9.62 13.39
CA GLY A 66 10.17 -9.15 14.72
C GLY A 66 11.21 -10.05 15.35
N VAL A 67 11.61 -9.77 16.59
CA VAL A 67 12.48 -10.66 17.38
C VAL A 67 11.73 -11.93 17.78
N ASP A 68 10.47 -11.80 18.16
CA ASP A 68 9.68 -12.89 18.74
C ASP A 68 9.45 -14.02 17.73
N VAL A 69 9.20 -13.70 16.45
CA VAL A 69 9.10 -14.74 15.41
C VAL A 69 10.41 -15.49 15.20
N ILE A 70 11.57 -14.81 15.21
CA ILE A 70 12.88 -15.48 15.13
C ILE A 70 13.11 -16.38 16.34
N THR A 71 12.69 -15.92 17.53
CA THR A 71 12.73 -16.70 18.77
C THR A 71 11.85 -17.95 18.67
N VAL A 72 10.62 -17.83 18.18
CA VAL A 72 9.69 -18.96 18.03
C VAL A 72 10.20 -19.98 17.00
N LEU A 73 10.67 -19.53 15.82
CA LEU A 73 11.21 -20.42 14.78
C LEU A 73 12.41 -21.23 15.29
N LEU A 74 13.37 -20.57 15.95
CA LEU A 74 14.54 -21.22 16.55
C LEU A 74 14.15 -22.10 17.76
N GLY A 75 13.15 -21.71 18.54
CA GLY A 75 12.65 -22.47 19.68
C GLY A 75 11.97 -23.78 19.27
N VAL A 76 11.21 -23.79 18.18
CA VAL A 76 10.63 -25.00 17.59
C VAL A 76 11.73 -25.96 17.10
N LEU A 77 12.80 -25.45 16.47
CA LEU A 77 13.98 -26.26 16.10
C LEU A 77 14.75 -26.79 17.33
N LYS A 78 14.86 -26.00 18.41
CA LYS A 78 15.48 -26.44 19.68
C LYS A 78 14.70 -27.58 20.35
N LEU A 79 13.37 -27.61 20.18
CA LEU A 79 12.49 -28.73 20.54
C LEU A 79 12.52 -29.89 19.52
N GLN A 80 13.35 -29.80 18.49
CA GLN A 80 13.45 -30.75 17.38
C GLN A 80 12.14 -30.94 16.60
N HIS A 81 11.22 -29.98 16.66
CA HIS A 81 9.95 -30.00 15.94
C HIS A 81 10.02 -29.24 14.60
N THR A 82 9.03 -29.43 13.74
CA THR A 82 8.92 -28.75 12.44
C THR A 82 8.12 -27.45 12.58
N PHE A 83 8.52 -26.38 11.88
CA PHE A 83 7.68 -25.20 11.73
C PHE A 83 7.16 -25.00 10.30
N PHE A 84 6.04 -24.27 10.19
CA PHE A 84 5.47 -23.77 8.95
C PHE A 84 5.07 -22.31 9.15
N TYR A 85 5.77 -21.36 8.53
CA TYR A 85 5.39 -19.95 8.62
C TYR A 85 4.26 -19.61 7.64
N MET A 86 3.22 -18.94 8.13
CA MET A 86 2.11 -18.43 7.33
C MET A 86 1.95 -16.92 7.57
N ASN A 87 1.77 -16.15 6.49
CA ASN A 87 1.51 -14.71 6.61
C ASN A 87 0.18 -14.48 7.36
N PRO A 88 0.11 -13.58 8.37
CA PRO A 88 -1.14 -13.18 9.01
C PRO A 88 -2.29 -12.80 8.06
N ARG A 89 -1.99 -12.25 6.88
CA ARG A 89 -3.01 -11.97 5.83
C ARG A 89 -3.62 -13.26 5.25
N ASP A 90 -2.79 -14.29 5.05
CA ASP A 90 -3.20 -15.54 4.41
C ASP A 90 -4.10 -16.39 5.31
N VAL A 91 -4.03 -16.23 6.65
CA VAL A 91 -4.94 -16.90 7.61
C VAL A 91 -6.38 -16.38 7.49
N VAL A 92 -6.57 -15.13 7.06
CA VAL A 92 -7.90 -14.54 6.85
C VAL A 92 -8.61 -15.17 5.64
N ALA A 93 -7.85 -15.69 4.67
CA ALA A 93 -8.35 -16.46 3.53
C ALA A 93 -8.71 -17.90 3.95
N LYS A 94 -9.88 -18.04 4.61
CA LYS A 94 -10.35 -19.28 5.26
C LYS A 94 -10.19 -20.55 4.43
N GLU A 95 -10.45 -20.52 3.13
CA GLU A 95 -10.33 -21.68 2.24
C GLU A 95 -8.88 -22.16 2.15
N ARG A 96 -7.93 -21.25 1.87
CA ARG A 96 -6.48 -21.55 1.84
C ARG A 96 -5.96 -22.01 3.20
N PHE A 97 -6.40 -21.38 4.29
CA PHE A 97 -6.04 -21.82 5.64
C PHE A 97 -6.50 -23.26 5.91
N SER A 98 -7.75 -23.59 5.58
CA SER A 98 -8.35 -24.89 5.87
C SER A 98 -7.70 -26.01 5.04
N HIS A 99 -7.49 -25.78 3.74
CA HIS A 99 -6.77 -26.68 2.83
C HIS A 99 -5.34 -26.98 3.31
N LEU A 100 -4.60 -25.95 3.73
CA LEU A 100 -3.24 -26.14 4.23
C LEU A 100 -3.21 -26.77 5.63
N LYS A 101 -4.20 -26.52 6.49
CA LYS A 101 -4.35 -27.24 7.77
C LYS A 101 -4.60 -28.73 7.55
N GLU A 102 -5.47 -29.09 6.59
CA GLU A 102 -5.78 -30.47 6.24
C GLU A 102 -4.59 -31.20 5.61
N LYS A 103 -3.94 -30.60 4.59
CA LYS A 103 -2.77 -31.21 3.93
C LYS A 103 -1.53 -31.32 4.84
N ILE A 104 -1.20 -30.28 5.63
CA ILE A 104 0.02 -30.24 6.47
C ILE A 104 -0.18 -30.95 7.81
N GLY A 105 -1.39 -30.89 8.38
CA GLY A 105 -1.71 -31.54 9.65
C GLY A 105 -1.23 -30.82 10.91
N PHE A 106 -0.97 -29.51 10.86
CA PHE A 106 -0.51 -28.78 12.05
C PHE A 106 -1.58 -28.75 13.16
N THR A 107 -1.19 -29.19 14.34
CA THR A 107 -2.01 -29.25 15.57
C THR A 107 -1.76 -28.07 16.51
N VAL A 108 -0.72 -27.27 16.26
CA VAL A 108 -0.36 -26.09 17.04
C VAL A 108 -0.24 -24.87 16.12
N CYS A 109 -0.75 -23.72 16.57
CA CYS A 109 -0.54 -22.41 15.97
C CYS A 109 0.02 -21.43 17.03
N ILE A 110 1.00 -20.62 16.65
CA ILE A 110 1.55 -19.52 17.47
C ILE A 110 1.31 -18.21 16.72
N THR A 111 0.68 -17.22 17.37
CA THR A 111 0.39 -15.92 16.75
C THR A 111 0.44 -14.77 17.75
N ASP A 112 0.84 -13.58 17.27
CA ASP A 112 0.76 -12.30 17.99
C ASP A 112 -0.60 -11.59 17.80
N SER A 113 -1.46 -12.10 16.91
CA SER A 113 -2.71 -11.44 16.53
C SER A 113 -3.91 -11.98 17.30
N ALA A 114 -4.46 -11.14 18.19
CA ALA A 114 -5.73 -11.40 18.88
C ALA A 114 -6.92 -11.57 17.92
N GLU A 115 -6.86 -11.00 16.71
CA GLU A 115 -7.87 -11.18 15.67
C GLU A 115 -7.83 -12.60 15.10
N ILE A 116 -6.63 -13.13 14.85
CA ILE A 116 -6.42 -14.50 14.39
C ILE A 116 -6.83 -15.49 15.49
N VAL A 117 -6.52 -15.20 16.75
CA VAL A 117 -7.04 -15.96 17.90
C VAL A 117 -8.57 -16.03 17.87
N GLN A 118 -9.26 -14.92 17.66
CA GLN A 118 -10.72 -14.91 17.57
C GLN A 118 -11.25 -15.62 16.31
N LEU A 119 -10.57 -15.50 15.17
CA LEU A 119 -10.96 -16.14 13.91
C LEU A 119 -10.88 -17.66 14.01
N LEU A 120 -9.79 -18.18 14.57
CA LEU A 120 -9.57 -19.61 14.77
C LEU A 120 -10.54 -20.16 15.84
N LYS A 121 -10.71 -19.49 16.99
CA LYS A 121 -11.72 -19.86 18.01
C LYS A 121 -13.17 -19.90 17.51
N LYS A 122 -13.50 -19.17 16.43
CA LYS A 122 -14.83 -19.16 15.81
C LYS A 122 -15.01 -20.23 14.72
N THR A 123 -13.94 -20.92 14.33
CA THR A 123 -13.92 -21.82 13.16
C THR A 123 -13.49 -23.25 13.53
N TYR A 124 -12.68 -23.41 14.58
CA TYR A 124 -12.12 -24.67 15.05
C TYR A 124 -12.24 -24.80 16.57
N ASP A 125 -12.28 -26.04 17.07
CA ASP A 125 -12.09 -26.30 18.50
C ASP A 125 -10.61 -26.16 18.86
N VAL A 126 -10.28 -25.10 19.62
CA VAL A 126 -8.91 -24.73 20.00
C VAL A 126 -8.84 -24.33 21.47
N LYS A 127 -8.01 -25.04 22.24
CA LYS A 127 -7.49 -24.56 23.52
C LYS A 127 -6.54 -23.39 23.21
N VAL A 128 -6.66 -22.28 23.94
CA VAL A 128 -5.81 -21.10 23.71
C VAL A 128 -5.28 -20.55 25.02
N GLU A 129 -3.96 -20.42 25.09
CA GLU A 129 -3.19 -19.87 26.19
C GLU A 129 -2.33 -18.71 25.69
N LYS A 130 -1.82 -17.89 26.61
CA LYS A 130 -0.85 -16.83 26.29
C LYS A 130 0.51 -17.23 26.84
N PHE A 131 1.58 -16.96 26.09
CA PHE A 131 2.94 -17.12 26.59
C PHE A 131 3.20 -16.19 27.78
N LYS A 132 4.12 -16.59 28.67
CA LYS A 132 4.58 -15.76 29.80
C LYS A 132 5.76 -14.87 29.36
N SER A 133 6.54 -15.37 28.40
CA SER A 133 7.70 -14.75 27.76
C SER A 133 7.39 -13.63 26.76
N THR A 134 6.29 -13.72 26.02
CA THR A 134 5.97 -12.84 24.89
C THR A 134 4.48 -12.46 24.87
N ASP A 135 4.11 -11.49 24.04
CA ASP A 135 2.70 -11.14 23.82
C ASP A 135 1.94 -12.16 22.94
N ALA A 136 2.61 -13.23 22.48
CA ALA A 136 2.03 -14.25 21.62
C ALA A 136 1.04 -15.19 22.34
N TYR A 137 0.17 -15.80 21.55
CA TYR A 137 -0.81 -16.80 21.94
C TYR A 137 -0.43 -18.17 21.37
N LEU A 138 -0.56 -19.19 22.20
CA LEU A 138 -0.49 -20.59 21.82
C LEU A 138 -1.91 -21.10 21.57
N LEU A 139 -2.17 -21.66 20.38
CA LEU A 139 -3.42 -22.32 20.03
C LEU A 139 -3.16 -23.80 19.76
N ILE A 140 -3.77 -24.66 20.56
CA ILE A 140 -3.71 -26.11 20.43
C ILE A 140 -5.06 -26.56 19.88
N PHE A 141 -5.06 -27.09 18.66
CA PHE A 141 -6.26 -27.66 18.03
C PHE A 141 -6.54 -29.04 18.65
N SER A 142 -7.82 -29.34 18.87
CA SER A 142 -8.25 -30.70 19.25
C SER A 142 -7.79 -31.73 18.19
N LYS A 143 -7.38 -32.93 18.64
CA LYS A 143 -6.84 -33.99 17.76
C LYS A 143 -7.94 -34.57 16.86
N ASP A 144 -8.17 -33.98 15.68
CA ASP A 144 -8.96 -34.59 14.60
C ASP A 144 -8.32 -35.92 14.17
N THR A 145 -9.09 -37.00 14.24
CA THR A 145 -8.58 -38.39 14.22
C THR A 145 -8.26 -38.96 12.84
N SER A 146 -8.13 -38.12 11.81
CA SER A 146 -8.01 -38.57 10.41
C SER A 146 -7.05 -37.77 9.52
N VAL A 147 -5.97 -37.20 10.07
CA VAL A 147 -4.91 -36.60 9.24
C VAL A 147 -3.85 -37.65 8.86
N ASN A 148 -3.64 -37.84 7.55
CA ASN A 148 -2.53 -38.64 7.02
C ASN A 148 -1.20 -37.87 7.13
N CYS A 149 -0.64 -37.77 8.33
CA CYS A 149 0.64 -37.10 8.55
C CYS A 149 1.77 -37.71 7.70
N PHE A 150 2.65 -36.85 7.18
CA PHE A 150 3.81 -37.29 6.42
C PHE A 150 4.75 -38.12 7.30
N LYS A 151 5.07 -39.36 6.87
CA LYS A 151 5.70 -40.39 7.73
C LYS A 151 7.04 -39.96 8.34
N ASN A 152 7.82 -39.16 7.62
CA ASN A 152 9.16 -38.74 8.02
C ASN A 152 9.18 -37.28 8.52
N MET A 153 8.06 -36.77 9.06
CA MET A 153 7.97 -35.38 9.54
C MET A 153 9.04 -35.06 10.58
N ASN A 154 9.48 -36.06 11.37
CA ASN A 154 10.58 -35.93 12.31
C ASN A 154 11.90 -35.51 11.63
N GLU A 155 12.16 -35.82 10.36
CA GLU A 155 13.34 -35.36 9.62
C GLU A 155 13.23 -33.93 9.06
N VAL A 156 12.02 -33.33 9.09
CA VAL A 156 11.70 -32.04 8.47
C VAL A 156 12.01 -30.89 9.42
N ALA A 157 12.89 -29.97 9.01
CA ALA A 157 13.17 -28.75 9.75
C ALA A 157 12.04 -27.71 9.56
N TYR A 158 11.63 -27.49 8.32
CA TYR A 158 10.59 -26.53 7.98
C TYR A 158 9.78 -26.89 6.73
N ILE A 159 8.65 -26.21 6.55
CA ILE A 159 7.73 -26.37 5.41
C ILE A 159 7.55 -25.03 4.68
N VAL A 160 7.46 -25.05 3.35
CA VAL A 160 7.15 -23.88 2.49
C VAL A 160 6.05 -24.27 1.49
N THR A 161 5.20 -23.31 1.09
CA THR A 161 4.27 -23.48 -0.02
C THR A 161 4.70 -22.69 -1.25
N THR A 162 4.81 -23.33 -2.40
CA THR A 162 5.09 -22.65 -3.69
C THR A 162 3.82 -22.54 -4.54
N SER A 163 3.73 -21.53 -5.41
CA SER A 163 2.62 -21.42 -6.37
C SER A 163 2.81 -22.43 -7.50
N GLY A 164 2.07 -23.54 -7.48
CA GLY A 164 2.16 -24.57 -8.51
C GLY A 164 1.69 -24.06 -9.88
N SER A 165 2.29 -24.56 -10.95
CA SER A 165 1.92 -24.25 -12.34
C SER A 165 0.49 -24.67 -12.71
N THR A 166 -0.13 -25.53 -11.91
CA THR A 166 -1.53 -25.96 -11.99
C THR A 166 -2.52 -25.02 -11.29
N GLY A 167 -2.05 -24.06 -10.50
CA GLY A 167 -2.87 -23.11 -9.73
C GLY A 167 -3.10 -23.49 -8.26
N GLU A 168 -2.93 -24.76 -7.87
CA GLU A 168 -2.88 -25.12 -6.45
C GLU A 168 -1.48 -24.83 -5.85
N PRO A 169 -1.39 -24.47 -4.55
CA PRO A 169 -0.11 -24.40 -3.87
C PRO A 169 0.46 -25.81 -3.62
N LYS A 170 1.70 -26.04 -4.06
CA LYS A 170 2.48 -27.23 -3.67
C LYS A 170 3.03 -27.04 -2.27
N ILE A 171 3.23 -28.13 -1.52
CA ILE A 171 3.81 -28.13 -0.18
C ILE A 171 5.16 -28.82 -0.23
N VAL A 172 6.23 -28.08 0.09
CA VAL A 172 7.60 -28.59 0.14
C VAL A 172 8.01 -28.78 1.61
N TYR A 173 8.33 -30.02 1.98
CA TYR A 173 8.88 -30.39 3.28
C TYR A 173 10.40 -30.45 3.17
N VAL A 174 11.12 -29.59 3.90
CA VAL A 174 12.57 -29.45 3.82
C VAL A 174 13.27 -30.17 4.99
N PRO A 175 14.04 -31.25 4.72
CA PRO A 175 14.81 -31.94 5.75
C PRO A 175 15.99 -31.11 6.29
N ASP A 176 16.42 -31.37 7.54
CA ASP A 176 17.69 -30.82 8.07
C ASP A 176 18.85 -31.07 7.10
N ARG A 177 18.95 -32.31 6.58
CA ARG A 177 20.04 -32.73 5.67
C ARG A 177 20.08 -31.93 4.37
N CYS A 178 18.98 -31.29 3.96
CA CYS A 178 18.89 -30.54 2.71
C CYS A 178 19.25 -29.07 2.86
N ILE A 179 18.92 -28.46 4.00
CA ILE A 179 19.27 -27.07 4.28
C ILE A 179 20.72 -26.95 4.79
N ILE A 180 21.21 -27.91 5.60
CA ILE A 180 22.56 -27.85 6.21
C ILE A 180 23.70 -27.60 5.18
N PRO A 181 23.83 -28.35 4.06
CA PRO A 181 24.89 -28.10 3.08
C PRO A 181 24.76 -26.75 2.36
N ASN A 182 23.56 -26.20 2.27
CA ASN A 182 23.32 -24.86 1.73
C ASN A 182 23.92 -23.81 2.69
N ILE A 183 23.61 -23.92 3.98
CA ILE A 183 24.10 -22.99 5.01
C ILE A 183 25.62 -23.01 5.11
N THR A 184 26.23 -24.19 5.24
CA THR A 184 27.69 -24.28 5.43
C THR A 184 28.44 -23.74 4.22
N HIS A 185 28.10 -24.20 3.00
CA HIS A 185 28.84 -23.83 1.80
C HIS A 185 28.61 -22.37 1.37
N ILE A 186 27.40 -21.82 1.54
CA ILE A 186 27.18 -20.38 1.31
C ILE A 186 27.97 -19.54 2.31
N SER A 187 27.96 -19.90 3.60
CA SER A 187 28.76 -19.19 4.61
C SER A 187 30.27 -19.28 4.35
N GLU A 188 30.77 -20.39 3.80
CA GLU A 188 32.17 -20.56 3.40
C GLU A 188 32.54 -19.73 2.15
N ILE A 189 31.76 -19.80 1.06
CA ILE A 189 31.96 -18.97 -0.14
C ILE A 189 31.91 -17.48 0.21
N PHE A 190 30.95 -17.10 1.07
CA PHE A 190 30.78 -15.73 1.54
C PHE A 190 31.78 -15.34 2.64
N GLN A 191 32.60 -16.28 3.13
CA GLN A 191 33.56 -16.06 4.22
C GLN A 191 32.90 -15.32 5.40
N GLN A 192 31.69 -15.74 5.77
CA GLN A 192 30.84 -15.03 6.72
C GLN A 192 31.33 -15.24 8.16
N THR A 193 31.39 -14.14 8.90
CA THR A 193 31.99 -14.04 10.24
C THR A 193 31.01 -13.49 11.25
N SER A 194 31.33 -13.60 12.54
CA SER A 194 30.51 -12.98 13.60
C SER A 194 30.46 -11.45 13.55
N ASP A 195 31.31 -10.82 12.73
CA ASP A 195 31.38 -9.37 12.51
C ASP A 195 30.51 -8.89 11.34
N ASP A 196 29.91 -9.81 10.57
CA ASP A 196 28.97 -9.48 9.53
C ASP A 196 27.58 -9.07 10.07
N VAL A 197 26.88 -8.24 9.31
CA VAL A 197 25.47 -7.89 9.50
C VAL A 197 24.72 -8.27 8.22
N ILE A 198 23.72 -9.14 8.35
CA ILE A 198 22.92 -9.67 7.24
C ILE A 198 21.47 -9.20 7.33
N LEU A 199 20.92 -8.66 6.24
CA LEU A 199 19.52 -8.25 6.19
C LEU A 199 18.60 -9.45 5.94
N LEU A 200 17.55 -9.61 6.74
CA LEU A 200 16.42 -10.50 6.45
C LEU A 200 15.51 -9.87 5.38
N SER A 201 16.03 -9.73 4.17
CA SER A 201 15.35 -9.07 3.04
C SER A 201 14.23 -9.93 2.45
N SER A 202 14.37 -11.25 2.47
CA SER A 202 13.36 -12.17 1.93
C SER A 202 12.20 -12.37 2.91
N PRO A 203 10.93 -12.45 2.45
CA PRO A 203 9.79 -12.74 3.31
C PRO A 203 9.90 -14.12 3.96
N LEU A 204 9.40 -14.26 5.19
CA LEU A 204 9.35 -15.54 5.93
C LEU A 204 8.46 -16.62 5.26
N THR A 205 7.65 -16.26 4.26
CA THR A 205 6.94 -17.22 3.39
C THR A 205 7.83 -17.84 2.30
N PHE A 206 9.13 -17.52 2.25
CA PHE A 206 10.05 -17.90 1.17
C PHE A 206 11.38 -18.43 1.71
N ASP A 207 11.90 -19.51 1.11
CA ASP A 207 13.05 -20.25 1.62
C ASP A 207 14.41 -19.51 1.66
N PRO A 208 14.70 -18.51 0.80
CA PRO A 208 15.86 -17.62 1.00
C PRO A 208 15.91 -16.93 2.38
N SER A 209 14.76 -16.67 3.01
CA SER A 209 14.73 -16.06 4.36
C SER A 209 15.29 -17.00 5.43
N TYR A 210 15.11 -18.31 5.26
CA TYR A 210 15.68 -19.32 6.14
C TYR A 210 17.19 -19.46 5.92
N VAL A 211 17.68 -19.34 4.68
CA VAL A 211 19.13 -19.23 4.43
C VAL A 211 19.69 -18.02 5.18
N GLN A 212 19.07 -16.84 5.08
CA GLN A 212 19.50 -15.62 5.79
C GLN A 212 19.52 -15.78 7.32
N ILE A 213 18.50 -16.42 7.91
CA ILE A 213 18.44 -16.68 9.35
C ILE A 213 19.54 -17.66 9.76
N PHE A 214 19.65 -18.81 9.07
CA PHE A 214 20.51 -19.89 9.53
C PHE A 214 21.98 -19.66 9.24
N THR A 215 22.38 -18.97 8.16
CA THR A 215 23.78 -18.52 8.00
C THR A 215 24.17 -17.52 9.09
N SER A 216 23.25 -16.60 9.48
CA SER A 216 23.53 -15.65 10.57
C SER A 216 23.81 -16.37 11.90
N MET A 217 22.97 -17.34 12.26
CA MET A 217 23.12 -18.09 13.51
C MET A 217 24.31 -19.07 13.46
N TYR A 218 24.64 -19.62 12.29
CA TYR A 218 25.80 -20.50 12.07
C TYR A 218 27.14 -19.75 12.14
N CYS A 219 27.21 -18.52 11.62
CA CYS A 219 28.41 -17.68 11.70
C CYS A 219 28.52 -16.87 13.00
N GLY A 220 27.46 -16.85 13.83
CA GLY A 220 27.38 -15.99 15.01
C GLY A 220 27.32 -14.51 14.66
N SER A 221 26.78 -14.18 13.49
CA SER A 221 26.66 -12.82 12.94
C SER A 221 25.32 -12.19 13.29
N CYS A 222 25.14 -10.90 12.99
CA CYS A 222 23.93 -10.18 13.36
C CYS A 222 22.87 -10.19 12.25
N LEU A 223 21.67 -10.69 12.54
CA LEU A 223 20.51 -10.64 11.65
C LEU A 223 19.76 -9.31 11.85
N LEU A 224 19.59 -8.50 10.79
CA LEU A 224 18.70 -7.34 10.83
C LEU A 224 17.32 -7.69 10.26
N VAL A 225 16.29 -7.53 11.07
CA VAL A 225 14.88 -7.70 10.71
C VAL A 225 14.24 -6.33 10.55
N VAL A 226 13.74 -6.03 9.35
CA VAL A 226 12.99 -4.79 9.05
C VAL A 226 11.51 -5.10 8.78
N GLU A 227 10.64 -4.16 9.14
CA GLU A 227 9.21 -4.21 8.80
C GLU A 227 8.98 -4.25 7.27
N GLU A 228 7.85 -4.85 6.88
CA GLU A 228 7.47 -5.01 5.47
C GLU A 228 7.41 -3.70 4.66
N PRO A 229 6.93 -2.54 5.19
CA PRO A 229 6.93 -1.28 4.42
C PRO A 229 8.35 -0.75 4.14
N ILE A 230 9.27 -0.91 5.10
CA ILE A 230 10.67 -0.48 4.98
C ILE A 230 11.37 -1.30 3.88
N ARG A 231 11.13 -2.60 3.88
CA ARG A 231 11.66 -3.58 2.92
C ARG A 231 11.28 -3.27 1.47
N TRP A 232 10.04 -2.86 1.22
CA TRP A 232 9.55 -2.54 -0.13
C TRP A 232 9.79 -1.08 -0.54
N ASN A 233 10.46 -0.29 0.29
CA ASN A 233 10.81 1.09 0.00
C ASN A 233 12.30 1.23 -0.29
N GLY A 234 12.69 1.28 -1.56
CA GLY A 234 14.10 1.29 -1.97
C GLY A 234 14.96 2.36 -1.29
N SER A 235 14.43 3.55 -0.99
CA SER A 235 15.22 4.57 -0.28
C SER A 235 15.40 4.25 1.21
N GLN A 236 14.36 3.77 1.91
CA GLN A 236 14.49 3.35 3.31
C GLN A 236 15.37 2.10 3.42
N LEU A 237 15.18 1.12 2.54
CA LEU A 237 15.99 -0.08 2.42
C LEU A 237 17.48 0.27 2.24
N LEU A 238 17.79 1.17 1.31
CA LEU A 238 19.14 1.68 1.07
C LEU A 238 19.74 2.34 2.33
N SER A 239 18.97 3.17 3.03
CA SER A 239 19.44 3.83 4.26
C SER A 239 19.62 2.87 5.45
N MET A 240 18.85 1.78 5.52
CA MET A 240 19.12 0.69 6.46
C MET A 240 20.44 -0.01 6.10
N VAL A 241 20.68 -0.27 4.81
CA VAL A 241 21.88 -0.96 4.30
C VAL A 241 23.15 -0.16 4.55
N VAL A 242 23.19 1.10 4.12
CA VAL A 242 24.44 1.89 4.08
C VAL A 242 24.63 2.70 5.36
N ASP A 243 23.64 3.46 5.79
CA ASP A 243 23.83 4.51 6.81
C ASP A 243 23.67 3.97 8.24
N ARG A 244 22.50 3.38 8.53
CA ARG A 244 22.06 3.09 9.91
C ARG A 244 22.66 1.82 10.49
N HIS A 245 22.63 0.72 9.73
CA HIS A 245 23.00 -0.61 10.24
C HIS A 245 24.27 -1.19 9.59
N LYS A 246 24.84 -0.51 8.58
CA LYS A 246 26.12 -0.84 7.92
C LYS A 246 26.21 -2.32 7.53
N ILE A 247 25.21 -2.73 6.74
CA ILE A 247 24.96 -4.13 6.37
C ILE A 247 26.08 -4.63 5.45
N THR A 248 26.71 -5.73 5.83
CA THR A 248 27.85 -6.30 5.09
C THR A 248 27.41 -7.37 4.10
N ILE A 249 26.28 -8.05 4.34
CA ILE A 249 25.72 -9.07 3.43
C ILE A 249 24.26 -8.73 3.10
N LEU A 250 23.99 -8.46 1.83
CA LEU A 250 22.64 -8.25 1.30
C LEU A 250 22.33 -9.34 0.26
N HIS A 251 21.37 -10.21 0.54
CA HIS A 251 20.70 -10.94 -0.54
C HIS A 251 19.54 -10.09 -1.08
N ALA A 252 19.28 -10.13 -2.38
CA ALA A 252 18.15 -9.45 -2.99
C ALA A 252 17.67 -10.19 -4.24
N THR A 253 16.41 -9.99 -4.61
CA THR A 253 15.96 -10.26 -5.98
C THR A 253 16.24 -9.03 -6.86
N PRO A 254 16.47 -9.18 -8.17
CA PRO A 254 16.46 -8.08 -9.13
C PRO A 254 15.26 -7.13 -8.96
N SER A 255 14.05 -7.64 -8.78
CA SER A 255 12.85 -6.84 -8.52
C SER A 255 12.96 -6.01 -7.24
N LEU A 256 13.54 -6.55 -6.16
CA LEU A 256 13.79 -5.80 -4.93
C LEU A 256 14.81 -4.67 -5.15
N LEU A 257 15.87 -4.93 -5.93
CA LEU A 257 16.85 -3.92 -6.30
C LEU A 257 16.24 -2.80 -7.16
N SER A 258 15.33 -3.12 -8.09
CA SER A 258 14.62 -2.11 -8.91
C SER A 258 13.69 -1.17 -8.13
N THR A 259 13.49 -1.40 -6.82
CA THR A 259 12.83 -0.40 -5.94
C THR A 259 13.76 0.79 -5.65
N MET A 260 15.08 0.63 -5.82
CA MET A 260 16.09 1.68 -5.65
C MET A 260 16.29 2.48 -6.94
N LYS A 261 16.76 3.72 -6.81
CA LYS A 261 17.13 4.57 -7.95
C LYS A 261 18.43 4.08 -8.63
N PRO A 262 18.54 4.07 -9.97
CA PRO A 262 19.76 3.69 -10.69
C PRO A 262 21.00 4.46 -10.25
N GLU A 263 20.85 5.76 -9.96
CA GLU A 263 21.93 6.64 -9.51
C GLU A 263 22.44 6.26 -8.11
N SER A 264 21.57 5.70 -7.27
CA SER A 264 21.89 5.29 -5.89
C SER A 264 22.73 4.01 -5.81
N PHE A 265 22.81 3.20 -6.88
CA PHE A 265 23.70 2.04 -6.89
C PHE A 265 25.16 2.47 -6.81
N ASN A 266 25.60 3.32 -7.74
CA ASN A 266 26.99 3.76 -7.81
C ASN A 266 27.34 4.78 -6.70
N SER A 267 26.42 5.72 -6.41
CA SER A 267 26.66 6.78 -5.41
C SER A 267 26.49 6.34 -3.95
N THR A 268 25.74 5.27 -3.66
CA THR A 268 25.39 4.89 -2.28
C THR A 268 25.63 3.39 -2.01
N LEU A 269 24.89 2.48 -2.66
CA LEU A 269 24.88 1.04 -2.32
C LEU A 269 26.25 0.38 -2.55
N LEU A 270 26.85 0.67 -3.70
CA LEU A 270 28.14 0.16 -4.19
C LEU A 270 29.11 1.33 -4.38
N SER A 271 29.08 2.31 -3.48
CA SER A 271 30.01 3.43 -3.43
C SER A 271 31.39 3.00 -2.93
N GLY A 272 32.39 3.89 -3.04
CA GLY A 272 33.71 3.68 -2.44
C GLY A 272 33.74 3.66 -0.90
N THR A 273 32.68 4.13 -0.23
CA THR A 273 32.55 4.19 1.24
C THR A 273 31.62 3.12 1.82
N SER A 274 30.82 2.46 0.98
CA SER A 274 29.88 1.41 1.37
C SER A 274 30.56 0.27 2.13
N GLN A 275 29.95 -0.14 3.23
CA GLN A 275 30.38 -1.28 4.04
C GLN A 275 29.88 -2.62 3.49
N LEU A 276 29.10 -2.61 2.40
CA LEU A 276 28.54 -3.80 1.79
C LEU A 276 29.67 -4.67 1.22
N ARG A 277 29.90 -5.83 1.82
CA ARG A 277 30.94 -6.80 1.45
C ARG A 277 30.43 -7.73 0.34
N ILE A 278 29.16 -8.11 0.41
CA ILE A 278 28.51 -9.08 -0.49
C ILE A 278 27.12 -8.61 -0.89
N LEU A 279 26.89 -8.55 -2.21
CA LEU A 279 25.57 -8.43 -2.84
C LEU A 279 25.24 -9.74 -3.54
N ALA A 280 24.31 -10.52 -2.99
CA ALA A 280 23.88 -11.80 -3.53
C ALA A 280 22.53 -11.68 -4.24
N ILE A 281 22.54 -11.71 -5.57
CA ILE A 281 21.37 -11.53 -6.43
C ILE A 281 20.82 -12.90 -6.80
N GLY A 282 19.53 -13.17 -6.58
CA GLY A 282 18.97 -14.48 -6.93
C GLY A 282 17.45 -14.58 -6.94
N GLY A 283 16.96 -15.72 -7.44
CA GLY A 283 15.52 -16.06 -7.52
C GLY A 283 14.80 -15.54 -8.76
N GLU A 284 15.46 -14.75 -9.60
CA GLU A 284 15.04 -14.22 -10.91
C GLU A 284 16.25 -14.17 -11.85
N LYS A 285 16.10 -13.76 -13.12
CA LYS A 285 17.21 -13.62 -14.08
C LYS A 285 18.18 -12.54 -13.59
N CYS A 286 19.47 -12.88 -13.43
CA CYS A 286 20.48 -11.92 -12.98
C CYS A 286 20.67 -10.78 -14.00
N PRO A 287 20.84 -9.51 -13.59
CA PRO A 287 21.15 -8.41 -14.49
C PRO A 287 22.48 -8.65 -15.22
N SER A 288 22.63 -8.10 -16.44
CA SER A 288 23.81 -8.31 -17.28
C SER A 288 25.12 -7.88 -16.61
N ARG A 289 26.27 -8.46 -17.04
CA ARG A 289 27.59 -8.02 -16.54
C ARG A 289 27.81 -6.53 -16.82
N SER A 290 27.36 -6.01 -17.96
CA SER A 290 27.39 -4.58 -18.30
C SER A 290 26.64 -3.70 -17.28
N THR A 291 25.44 -4.09 -16.85
CA THR A 291 24.65 -3.38 -15.84
C THR A 291 25.27 -3.48 -14.45
N LEU A 292 25.72 -4.67 -14.06
CA LEU A 292 26.38 -4.88 -12.76
C LEU A 292 27.74 -4.18 -12.67
N LYS A 293 28.43 -3.94 -13.80
CA LYS A 293 29.62 -3.07 -13.89
C LYS A 293 29.25 -1.60 -13.66
N SER A 294 28.22 -1.07 -14.33
CA SER A 294 27.85 0.35 -14.21
C SER A 294 27.28 0.73 -12.84
N TRP A 295 26.65 -0.21 -12.15
CA TRP A 295 26.19 -0.06 -10.77
C TRP A 295 27.32 0.17 -9.75
N LYS A 296 28.57 -0.19 -10.06
CA LYS A 296 29.68 -0.24 -9.09
C LYS A 296 30.64 0.95 -9.25
N HIS A 297 30.92 1.66 -8.16
CA HIS A 297 31.94 2.71 -8.14
C HIS A 297 33.36 2.11 -8.23
N GLU A 298 34.31 2.80 -8.87
CA GLU A 298 35.68 2.28 -9.11
C GLU A 298 36.39 1.87 -7.80
N GLY A 299 36.23 2.66 -6.73
CA GLY A 299 36.79 2.35 -5.41
C GLY A 299 36.04 1.29 -4.59
N ASN A 300 34.91 0.75 -5.06
CA ASN A 300 34.08 -0.17 -4.30
C ASN A 300 34.63 -1.60 -4.25
N ARG A 301 34.50 -2.25 -3.09
CA ARG A 301 35.04 -3.60 -2.83
C ARG A 301 33.97 -4.70 -2.70
N THR A 302 32.69 -4.37 -2.89
CA THR A 302 31.60 -5.33 -2.81
C THR A 302 31.77 -6.43 -3.86
N LYS A 303 31.66 -7.70 -3.44
CA LYS A 303 31.53 -8.85 -4.34
C LYS A 303 30.07 -9.01 -4.75
N ILE A 304 29.81 -9.18 -6.04
CA ILE A 304 28.47 -9.43 -6.57
C ILE A 304 28.37 -10.91 -6.95
N PHE A 305 27.40 -11.60 -6.40
CA PHE A 305 27.14 -13.02 -6.67
C PHE A 305 25.78 -13.21 -7.37
N ASN A 306 25.72 -14.14 -8.32
CA ASN A 306 24.48 -14.70 -8.84
C ASN A 306 24.17 -16.00 -8.09
N LEU A 307 22.95 -16.14 -7.56
CA LEU A 307 22.44 -17.33 -6.87
C LEU A 307 21.21 -17.86 -7.61
N TYR A 308 21.25 -19.15 -7.95
CA TYR A 308 20.16 -19.83 -8.64
C TYR A 308 19.81 -21.15 -7.92
N GLY A 309 18.54 -21.55 -7.96
CA GLY A 309 18.01 -22.75 -7.32
C GLY A 309 16.49 -22.74 -7.22
N ILE A 310 15.90 -23.79 -6.66
CA ILE A 310 14.45 -23.99 -6.51
C ILE A 310 14.12 -24.48 -5.09
N THR A 311 12.92 -24.18 -4.58
CA THR A 311 12.51 -24.52 -3.20
C THR A 311 12.55 -26.04 -2.96
N GLU A 312 12.25 -26.84 -3.99
CA GLU A 312 12.26 -28.30 -4.01
C GLU A 312 13.65 -28.95 -3.81
N VAL A 313 14.73 -28.14 -3.84
CA VAL A 313 16.11 -28.59 -3.53
C VAL A 313 16.74 -27.83 -2.36
N SER A 314 15.90 -27.25 -1.50
CA SER A 314 16.28 -26.40 -0.39
C SER A 314 17.07 -25.16 -0.85
N CYS A 315 16.38 -24.25 -1.53
CA CYS A 315 16.88 -22.96 -1.99
C CYS A 315 18.02 -23.08 -3.02
N TRP A 316 19.16 -22.42 -2.79
CA TRP A 316 20.23 -22.25 -3.77
C TRP A 316 20.91 -23.57 -4.19
N ALA A 317 21.06 -23.77 -5.50
CA ALA A 317 21.73 -24.90 -6.15
C ALA A 317 23.11 -24.52 -6.72
N THR A 318 23.30 -23.27 -7.16
CA THR A 318 24.57 -22.75 -7.69
C THR A 318 24.89 -21.34 -7.20
N CYS A 319 26.17 -20.96 -7.30
CA CYS A 319 26.68 -19.64 -6.93
C CYS A 319 27.81 -19.19 -7.87
N HIS A 320 27.71 -17.98 -8.45
CA HIS A 320 28.72 -17.40 -9.35
C HIS A 320 29.22 -16.04 -8.84
N GLU A 321 30.52 -15.82 -8.69
CA GLU A 321 31.06 -14.46 -8.47
C GLU A 321 31.18 -13.73 -9.82
N VAL A 322 30.30 -12.76 -10.06
CA VAL A 322 30.09 -12.17 -11.40
C VAL A 322 31.28 -11.36 -11.91
N MET A 323 32.10 -10.83 -10.99
CA MET A 323 33.21 -9.90 -11.25
C MET A 323 34.56 -10.44 -10.74
N GLY A 324 34.78 -11.75 -10.88
CA GLY A 324 36.04 -12.41 -10.51
C GLY A 324 37.25 -11.98 -11.36
N ILE A 325 38.44 -12.39 -10.93
CA ILE A 325 39.74 -11.86 -11.43
C ILE A 325 40.02 -12.21 -12.91
N ASP A 326 39.52 -13.34 -13.41
CA ASP A 326 39.83 -13.86 -14.75
C ASP A 326 38.56 -13.99 -15.65
N THR A 327 37.98 -12.87 -16.09
CA THR A 327 36.87 -12.86 -17.07
C THR A 327 37.15 -11.98 -18.30
N ALA A 328 38.37 -12.03 -18.83
CA ALA A 328 38.76 -11.28 -20.04
C ALA A 328 38.33 -11.95 -21.37
N ASP A 329 38.11 -13.27 -21.36
CA ASP A 329 38.11 -14.12 -22.59
C ASP A 329 36.74 -14.67 -23.03
N LEU A 330 35.61 -14.01 -22.69
CA LEU A 330 34.28 -14.44 -23.14
C LEU A 330 33.51 -13.34 -23.88
N GLN A 331 33.07 -13.65 -25.10
CA GLN A 331 32.47 -12.73 -26.07
C GLN A 331 31.02 -12.29 -25.75
N THR A 332 30.53 -12.54 -24.53
CA THR A 332 29.15 -12.31 -24.09
C THR A 332 29.09 -11.48 -22.81
N ASP A 333 29.23 -10.16 -22.96
CA ASP A 333 29.13 -9.19 -21.84
C ASP A 333 27.70 -9.05 -21.27
N GLU A 334 26.71 -9.68 -21.91
CA GLU A 334 25.30 -9.61 -21.50
C GLU A 334 24.85 -10.78 -20.59
N GLU A 335 25.38 -11.99 -20.77
CA GLU A 335 24.89 -13.19 -20.06
C GLU A 335 25.70 -13.51 -18.80
N VAL A 336 25.02 -13.61 -17.65
CA VAL A 336 25.62 -14.05 -16.39
C VAL A 336 25.48 -15.56 -16.21
N GLU A 337 26.57 -16.17 -15.78
CA GLU A 337 26.68 -17.60 -15.52
C GLU A 337 25.97 -18.01 -14.22
N LEU A 338 25.43 -19.23 -14.17
CA LEU A 338 24.82 -19.79 -12.96
C LEU A 338 25.84 -20.15 -11.89
N GLY A 339 27.08 -20.44 -12.31
CA GLY A 339 28.24 -20.63 -11.45
C GLY A 339 28.43 -22.06 -10.95
N ASP A 340 29.31 -22.16 -9.94
CA ASP A 340 29.71 -23.42 -9.35
C ASP A 340 28.57 -24.07 -8.55
N VAL A 341 28.59 -25.40 -8.54
CA VAL A 341 27.56 -26.23 -7.91
C VAL A 341 27.74 -26.19 -6.39
N LEU A 342 26.66 -25.85 -5.66
CA LEU A 342 26.70 -25.80 -4.20
C LEU A 342 26.73 -27.21 -3.60
N ASP A 343 27.26 -27.32 -2.40
CA ASP A 343 27.65 -28.61 -1.83
C ASP A 343 26.50 -29.64 -1.76
N LYS A 344 26.87 -30.89 -2.03
CA LYS A 344 25.99 -32.06 -2.22
C LYS A 344 24.97 -31.97 -3.37
N THR A 345 24.98 -30.92 -4.20
CA THR A 345 24.03 -30.75 -5.31
C THR A 345 24.50 -31.51 -6.56
N VAL A 346 23.54 -32.00 -7.35
CA VAL A 346 23.73 -32.63 -8.66
C VAL A 346 22.89 -31.88 -9.69
N LEU A 347 23.49 -31.62 -10.86
CA LEU A 347 22.86 -30.94 -11.99
C LEU A 347 22.93 -31.80 -13.24
N GLU A 348 21.83 -31.90 -13.98
CA GLU A 348 21.73 -32.63 -15.24
C GLU A 348 20.99 -31.79 -16.28
N ILE A 349 21.47 -31.77 -17.52
CA ILE A 349 20.79 -31.13 -18.65
C ILE A 349 20.22 -32.23 -19.53
N ARG A 350 18.89 -32.30 -19.63
CA ARG A 350 18.15 -33.30 -20.43
C ARG A 350 17.45 -32.64 -21.63
N ASN A 351 17.27 -33.38 -22.72
CA ASN A 351 16.71 -32.85 -23.95
C ASN A 351 15.18 -32.68 -23.87
N PHE A 352 14.60 -31.93 -24.81
CA PHE A 352 13.16 -31.63 -24.84
C PHE A 352 12.27 -32.81 -25.27
N ASP A 353 12.84 -33.81 -25.94
CA ASP A 353 12.10 -34.88 -26.63
C ASP A 353 12.41 -36.30 -26.04
N GLU A 354 12.85 -36.38 -24.78
CA GLU A 354 13.20 -37.65 -24.09
C GLU A 354 11.97 -38.46 -23.64
N ASP A 355 11.10 -38.81 -24.60
CA ASP A 355 10.02 -39.79 -24.45
C ASP A 355 10.19 -40.98 -25.43
N THR A 356 11.30 -41.01 -26.19
CA THR A 356 11.69 -42.16 -27.04
C THR A 356 13.18 -42.51 -26.93
N ASN A 357 13.43 -43.67 -26.32
CA ASN A 357 14.66 -44.48 -26.39
C ASN A 357 15.98 -43.87 -25.87
N GLN A 358 16.47 -44.46 -24.78
CA GLN A 358 17.91 -44.60 -24.58
C GLN A 358 18.50 -45.43 -25.74
N ASP A 359 19.25 -44.80 -26.65
CA ASP A 359 20.39 -45.44 -27.31
C ASP A 359 21.22 -44.40 -28.11
N ASN A 360 22.52 -44.66 -28.25
CA ASN A 360 23.52 -43.80 -28.94
C ASN A 360 23.87 -42.46 -28.26
N TYR A 361 24.40 -42.53 -27.03
CA TYR A 361 25.35 -41.50 -26.57
C TYR A 361 26.66 -41.59 -27.38
N GLY A 362 26.65 -40.98 -28.57
CA GLY A 362 27.86 -40.76 -29.36
C GLY A 362 28.80 -39.81 -28.63
N GLN A 363 30.09 -40.15 -28.59
CA GLN A 363 31.13 -39.20 -28.20
C GLN A 363 31.24 -38.07 -29.24
N ASP A 364 31.81 -36.94 -28.81
CA ASP A 364 32.23 -35.79 -29.63
C ASP A 364 31.17 -34.81 -30.18
N THR A 365 30.39 -34.21 -29.27
CA THR A 365 29.98 -32.78 -29.35
C THR A 365 30.15 -32.05 -28.01
N LYS A 366 31.36 -32.11 -27.41
CA LYS A 366 31.68 -31.48 -26.11
C LYS A 366 31.86 -29.94 -26.16
N SER A 367 30.81 -29.21 -26.50
CA SER A 367 30.50 -27.85 -26.03
C SER A 367 29.15 -27.41 -26.61
N ASN A 368 28.41 -26.54 -25.92
CA ASN A 368 27.14 -25.95 -26.37
C ASN A 368 25.92 -26.91 -26.35
N ARG A 369 25.71 -27.64 -25.24
CA ARG A 369 24.46 -28.36 -24.97
C ARG A 369 23.36 -27.40 -24.52
N LYS A 370 22.10 -27.63 -24.93
CA LYS A 370 20.93 -26.84 -24.49
C LYS A 370 19.76 -27.76 -24.17
N GLY A 371 19.12 -27.56 -23.02
CA GLY A 371 18.05 -28.45 -22.54
C GLY A 371 17.41 -27.97 -21.25
N ILE A 372 16.55 -28.80 -20.68
CA ILE A 372 15.89 -28.53 -19.39
C ILE A 372 16.83 -28.94 -18.25
N LEU A 373 16.97 -28.08 -17.25
CA LEU A 373 17.81 -28.34 -16.08
C LEU A 373 17.06 -29.18 -15.04
N TRP A 374 17.69 -30.27 -14.62
CA TRP A 374 17.28 -31.11 -13.50
C TRP A 374 18.27 -30.93 -12.34
N ILE A 375 17.74 -30.78 -11.12
CA ILE A 375 18.49 -30.34 -9.94
C ILE A 375 18.16 -31.24 -8.76
N GLY A 376 19.14 -31.62 -7.95
CA GLY A 376 18.89 -32.26 -6.67
C GLY A 376 20.17 -32.76 -6.01
N GLY A 377 20.15 -33.99 -5.51
CA GLY A 377 21.25 -34.70 -4.85
C GLY A 377 20.71 -35.55 -3.71
N GLN A 378 21.45 -36.60 -3.31
CA GLN A 378 21.04 -37.50 -2.23
C GLN A 378 20.75 -36.76 -0.91
N GLU A 379 21.56 -35.74 -0.61
CA GLU A 379 21.38 -34.86 0.55
C GLU A 379 20.66 -33.55 0.19
N ARG A 380 20.22 -33.34 -1.07
CA ARG A 380 19.68 -32.04 -1.55
C ARG A 380 18.26 -32.09 -2.11
N THR A 381 17.57 -33.22 -2.01
CA THR A 381 16.20 -33.38 -2.55
C THR A 381 15.16 -33.26 -1.44
N CYS A 382 14.28 -32.24 -1.51
CA CYS A 382 13.16 -32.10 -0.59
C CYS A 382 11.95 -32.96 -1.02
N TRP A 383 11.00 -33.18 -0.12
CA TRP A 383 9.77 -33.91 -0.42
C TRP A 383 8.64 -32.95 -0.80
N VAL A 384 7.83 -33.29 -1.80
CA VAL A 384 6.71 -32.47 -2.29
C VAL A 384 5.42 -33.29 -2.23
N ASP A 385 4.28 -32.67 -1.91
CA ASP A 385 3.01 -33.38 -1.73
C ASP A 385 2.51 -34.12 -2.98
N ASP A 386 2.82 -33.61 -4.18
CA ASP A 386 2.55 -34.28 -5.46
C ASP A 386 3.25 -35.66 -5.57
N ASP A 387 4.54 -35.77 -5.22
CA ASP A 387 5.28 -37.05 -5.34
C ASP A 387 4.83 -38.05 -4.26
N ILE A 388 4.51 -37.55 -3.06
CA ILE A 388 4.01 -38.36 -1.95
C ILE A 388 2.64 -38.98 -2.28
N ALA A 389 1.92 -38.44 -3.26
CA ALA A 389 0.70 -39.04 -3.80
C ALA A 389 0.99 -40.17 -4.79
N THR A 390 1.98 -40.02 -5.69
CA THR A 390 2.32 -41.05 -6.69
C THR A 390 3.02 -42.27 -6.07
N GLU A 391 3.90 -42.08 -5.09
CA GLU A 391 4.48 -43.18 -4.29
C GLU A 391 3.41 -44.05 -3.60
N LYS A 392 2.23 -43.49 -3.30
CA LYS A 392 1.11 -44.24 -2.70
C LYS A 392 0.30 -45.05 -3.72
N SER A 393 0.32 -44.68 -5.01
CA SER A 393 -0.31 -45.47 -6.07
C SER A 393 0.54 -46.66 -6.51
N GLU A 394 1.87 -46.53 -6.56
CA GLU A 394 2.78 -47.58 -7.08
C GLU A 394 3.18 -48.62 -6.02
N SER A 395 2.19 -49.16 -5.32
CA SER A 395 2.37 -50.28 -4.36
C SER A 395 2.53 -51.65 -5.04
N SER A 396 3.28 -51.70 -6.14
CA SER A 396 3.47 -52.87 -7.02
C SER A 396 4.93 -53.31 -7.14
N THR A 397 5.38 -54.10 -6.16
CA THR A 397 6.42 -55.13 -6.26
C THR A 397 7.47 -55.03 -7.38
N GLU A 398 8.49 -54.18 -7.24
CA GLU A 398 9.90 -54.59 -7.11
C GLU A 398 10.81 -53.39 -6.73
N PRO A 399 11.87 -53.57 -5.91
CA PRO A 399 12.72 -52.47 -5.44
C PRO A 399 13.87 -52.12 -6.41
N THR A 400 13.57 -51.85 -7.68
CA THR A 400 14.54 -51.48 -8.73
C THR A 400 15.04 -50.02 -8.64
N SER A 401 15.40 -49.60 -7.43
CA SER A 401 16.65 -48.87 -7.14
C SER A 401 17.03 -47.70 -8.06
N GLN A 402 16.16 -46.70 -8.19
CA GLN A 402 16.60 -45.30 -8.32
C GLN A 402 15.49 -44.34 -7.85
N VAL A 403 15.59 -43.90 -6.59
CA VAL A 403 14.91 -42.66 -6.18
C VAL A 403 15.49 -41.55 -7.05
N LEU A 404 14.63 -40.80 -7.76
CA LEU A 404 15.07 -39.71 -8.63
C LEU A 404 15.81 -38.65 -7.82
N THR A 405 17.15 -38.72 -7.85
CA THR A 405 18.01 -37.79 -7.12
C THR A 405 17.99 -36.38 -7.71
N THR A 406 17.39 -36.18 -8.88
CA THR A 406 17.28 -34.89 -9.55
C THR A 406 15.83 -34.65 -9.98
N ARG A 407 15.35 -33.42 -9.81
CA ARG A 407 13.99 -32.95 -10.11
C ARG A 407 14.02 -31.96 -11.27
N CYS A 408 13.02 -32.02 -12.14
CA CYS A 408 12.86 -31.05 -13.23
C CYS A 408 12.54 -29.66 -12.66
N SER A 409 13.37 -28.65 -12.96
CA SER A 409 13.07 -27.24 -12.63
C SER A 409 12.05 -26.60 -13.59
N GLY A 410 11.96 -27.13 -14.81
CA GLY A 410 11.32 -26.47 -15.96
C GLY A 410 12.09 -25.24 -16.48
N ASP A 411 13.28 -24.96 -15.95
CA ASP A 411 14.17 -23.94 -16.50
C ASP A 411 15.00 -24.54 -17.65
N VAL A 412 15.18 -23.76 -18.72
CA VAL A 412 16.02 -24.06 -19.87
C VAL A 412 17.37 -23.40 -19.67
N VAL A 413 18.44 -24.19 -19.81
CA VAL A 413 19.83 -23.73 -19.70
C VAL A 413 20.65 -24.10 -20.93
N GLN A 414 21.79 -23.42 -21.09
CA GLN A 414 22.75 -23.69 -22.15
C GLN A 414 24.16 -23.79 -21.54
N GLU A 415 24.87 -24.88 -21.80
CA GLU A 415 26.22 -25.17 -21.33
C GLU A 415 27.23 -24.83 -22.42
N VAL A 416 27.91 -23.70 -22.30
CA VAL A 416 28.96 -23.25 -23.22
C VAL A 416 30.32 -23.42 -22.55
N ASN A 417 31.19 -24.25 -23.13
CA ASN A 417 32.54 -24.53 -22.60
C ASN A 417 32.55 -25.00 -21.12
N GLY A 418 31.52 -25.75 -20.70
CA GLY A 418 31.34 -26.22 -19.32
C GLY A 418 30.68 -25.21 -18.36
N LYS A 419 30.43 -23.98 -18.83
CA LYS A 419 29.77 -22.90 -18.08
C LYS A 419 28.27 -22.90 -18.38
N MET A 420 27.42 -22.87 -17.36
CA MET A 420 25.96 -22.90 -17.52
C MET A 420 25.34 -21.51 -17.49
N TYR A 421 24.50 -21.21 -18.47
CA TYR A 421 23.76 -19.96 -18.61
C TYR A 421 22.26 -20.22 -18.59
N TYR A 422 21.51 -19.42 -17.82
CA TYR A 422 20.05 -19.50 -17.78
C TYR A 422 19.46 -18.83 -19.02
N ILE A 423 18.71 -19.61 -19.80
CA ILE A 423 18.04 -19.12 -21.00
C ILE A 423 16.63 -18.65 -20.65
N GLY A 424 15.82 -19.45 -19.96
CA GLY A 424 14.39 -19.14 -19.74
C GLY A 424 13.63 -20.27 -19.07
N ARG A 425 12.29 -20.27 -19.17
CA ARG A 425 11.43 -21.39 -18.76
C ARG A 425 10.87 -22.14 -19.95
N CYS A 426 10.66 -23.45 -19.82
CA CYS A 426 10.03 -24.25 -20.88
C CYS A 426 8.55 -23.86 -21.09
N ASP A 427 7.89 -23.34 -20.03
CA ASP A 427 6.51 -22.86 -20.05
C ASP A 427 6.33 -21.42 -20.62
N ASP A 428 7.40 -20.66 -20.89
CA ASP A 428 7.33 -19.35 -21.57
C ASP A 428 7.02 -19.46 -23.09
N VAL A 429 6.94 -20.68 -23.65
CA VAL A 429 6.72 -20.92 -25.09
C VAL A 429 5.25 -21.21 -25.40
N ILE A 430 4.50 -20.17 -25.75
CA ILE A 430 3.08 -20.28 -26.11
C ILE A 430 2.87 -20.66 -27.59
N LYS A 431 1.67 -21.13 -27.95
CA LYS A 431 1.26 -21.34 -29.35
C LYS A 431 0.17 -20.33 -29.74
N ARG A 432 0.49 -19.40 -30.65
CA ARG A 432 -0.46 -18.42 -31.20
C ARG A 432 -0.52 -18.54 -32.73
N MET A 433 -1.73 -18.53 -33.29
CA MET A 433 -1.98 -18.75 -34.74
C MET A 433 -1.28 -20.01 -35.31
N GLY A 434 -1.24 -21.10 -34.52
CA GLY A 434 -0.61 -22.37 -34.91
C GLY A 434 0.92 -22.41 -34.85
N LYS A 435 1.59 -21.30 -34.52
CA LYS A 435 3.06 -21.20 -34.43
C LYS A 435 3.51 -21.15 -32.97
N LYS A 436 4.67 -21.74 -32.65
CA LYS A 436 5.34 -21.53 -31.36
C LYS A 436 5.88 -20.09 -31.32
N LEU A 437 5.71 -19.42 -30.20
CA LEU A 437 6.20 -18.08 -29.90
C LEU A 437 6.92 -18.13 -28.54
N ASN A 438 8.10 -17.52 -28.44
CA ASN A 438 8.78 -17.33 -27.17
C ASN A 438 8.54 -15.89 -26.67
N LEU A 439 8.00 -15.74 -25.45
CA LEU A 439 7.72 -14.44 -24.85
C LEU A 439 8.99 -13.59 -24.60
N GLN A 440 10.17 -14.22 -24.60
CA GLN A 440 11.46 -13.52 -24.44
C GLN A 440 11.86 -12.65 -25.62
N GLU A 441 11.37 -12.94 -26.83
CA GLU A 441 11.77 -12.20 -28.04
C GLU A 441 11.17 -10.77 -28.07
N PHE A 442 10.27 -10.44 -27.13
CA PHE A 442 9.86 -9.07 -26.85
C PHE A 442 10.90 -8.27 -26.05
N GLU A 443 11.79 -8.88 -25.25
CA GLU A 443 12.75 -8.18 -24.38
C GLU A 443 13.53 -7.07 -25.14
N PRO A 444 14.11 -7.31 -26.34
CA PRO A 444 14.82 -6.27 -27.10
C PRO A 444 13.90 -5.15 -27.64
N VAL A 445 12.65 -5.48 -28.00
CA VAL A 445 11.70 -4.51 -28.53
C VAL A 445 11.21 -3.56 -27.42
N VAL A 446 11.00 -4.08 -26.21
CA VAL A 446 10.68 -3.26 -25.02
C VAL A 446 11.82 -2.29 -24.70
N ILE A 447 13.07 -2.77 -24.73
CA ILE A 447 14.27 -1.95 -24.51
C ILE A 447 14.38 -0.84 -25.58
N PHE A 448 14.17 -1.17 -26.86
CA PHE A 448 14.24 -0.20 -27.96
C PHE A 448 13.19 0.92 -27.86
N ILE A 449 11.93 0.59 -27.51
CA ILE A 449 10.89 1.61 -27.39
C ILE A 449 11.15 2.49 -26.15
N ARG A 450 11.65 1.90 -25.05
CA ARG A 450 12.04 2.65 -23.85
C ARG A 450 13.14 3.68 -24.15
N SER A 451 14.23 3.30 -24.81
CA SER A 451 15.32 4.23 -25.15
C SER A 451 14.87 5.29 -26.16
N SER A 452 13.99 4.93 -27.11
CA SER A 452 13.41 5.87 -28.08
C SER A 452 12.54 6.96 -27.43
N HIS A 453 11.89 6.67 -26.30
CA HIS A 453 11.01 7.58 -25.58
C HIS A 453 11.56 8.06 -24.23
N GLU A 454 12.83 7.83 -23.93
CA GLU A 454 13.43 8.08 -22.61
C GLU A 454 13.31 9.54 -22.14
N ASN A 455 13.25 10.52 -23.04
CA ASN A 455 13.07 11.93 -22.70
C ASN A 455 11.60 12.34 -22.41
N GLN A 456 10.64 11.45 -22.67
CA GLN A 456 9.21 11.67 -22.41
C GLN A 456 8.70 10.92 -21.16
N LEU A 457 9.47 9.94 -20.67
CA LEU A 457 9.16 9.16 -19.47
C LEU A 457 9.60 9.91 -18.20
N SER A 458 8.76 9.91 -17.16
CA SER A 458 9.13 10.45 -15.85
C SER A 458 10.11 9.54 -15.11
N GLU A 459 10.76 10.06 -14.07
CA GLU A 459 11.81 9.35 -13.31
C GLU A 459 11.38 7.98 -12.76
N HIS A 460 10.09 7.81 -12.44
CA HIS A 460 9.48 6.53 -12.02
C HIS A 460 9.12 5.58 -13.18
N GLU A 461 9.01 6.09 -14.41
CA GLU A 461 8.77 5.30 -15.62
C GLU A 461 10.09 4.88 -16.28
N LYS A 462 11.21 5.54 -15.93
CA LYS A 462 12.58 5.17 -16.33
C LYS A 462 13.21 4.05 -15.49
N THR A 463 12.57 3.58 -14.42
CA THR A 463 13.22 2.76 -13.37
C THR A 463 13.03 1.25 -13.50
N PHE A 464 12.02 0.76 -14.24
CA PHE A 464 11.66 -0.67 -14.24
C PHE A 464 12.53 -1.55 -15.16
N ASP A 465 12.87 -2.76 -14.72
CA ASP A 465 13.69 -3.72 -15.48
C ASP A 465 12.93 -4.37 -16.67
N SER A 466 13.66 -5.00 -17.60
CA SER A 466 13.10 -5.58 -18.84
C SER A 466 12.57 -7.02 -18.70
N THR A 467 12.61 -7.61 -17.51
CA THR A 467 12.65 -9.07 -17.30
C THR A 467 11.29 -9.81 -17.26
N GLU A 468 10.14 -9.12 -17.30
CA GLU A 468 8.79 -9.73 -17.22
C GLU A 468 7.92 -9.54 -18.50
N LYS A 469 8.55 -9.72 -19.67
CA LYS A 469 8.10 -10.47 -20.89
C LYS A 469 6.68 -10.33 -21.50
N SER A 470 5.72 -9.60 -20.95
CA SER A 470 4.38 -9.47 -21.56
C SER A 470 3.67 -8.13 -21.32
N ILE A 471 4.26 -7.23 -20.52
CA ILE A 471 3.56 -6.04 -20.01
C ILE A 471 4.36 -4.79 -20.36
N ILE A 472 3.87 -4.06 -21.36
CA ILE A 472 4.50 -2.85 -21.87
C ILE A 472 3.78 -1.63 -21.27
N LEU A 473 4.39 -1.03 -20.24
CA LEU A 473 3.80 0.10 -19.51
C LEU A 473 4.04 1.43 -20.23
N PHE A 474 3.08 1.87 -21.07
CA PHE A 474 3.11 3.19 -21.68
C PHE A 474 1.83 4.00 -21.47
N LYS A 475 2.01 5.17 -20.85
CA LYS A 475 1.00 6.13 -20.42
C LYS A 475 0.56 7.12 -21.51
N ASN A 476 1.14 7.05 -22.70
CA ASN A 476 0.86 7.91 -23.85
C ASN A 476 0.46 7.05 -25.06
N GLU A 477 -0.68 7.37 -25.69
CA GLU A 477 -1.16 6.68 -26.89
C GLU A 477 -0.18 6.69 -28.06
N GLU A 478 0.65 7.73 -28.19
CA GLU A 478 1.69 7.79 -29.23
C GLU A 478 2.66 6.61 -29.08
N ILE A 479 3.02 6.25 -27.85
CA ILE A 479 3.93 5.14 -27.60
C ILE A 479 3.21 3.80 -27.76
N ILE A 480 1.90 3.70 -27.50
CA ILE A 480 1.11 2.50 -27.86
C ILE A 480 1.14 2.31 -29.40
N LYS A 481 1.04 3.38 -30.18
CA LYS A 481 1.21 3.35 -31.65
C LYS A 481 2.66 2.97 -32.02
N SER A 482 3.68 3.45 -31.28
CA SER A 482 5.07 2.99 -31.41
C SER A 482 5.24 1.49 -31.12
N VAL A 483 4.53 0.91 -30.14
CA VAL A 483 4.59 -0.53 -29.82
C VAL A 483 4.14 -1.37 -31.01
N TYR A 484 2.94 -1.13 -31.54
CA TYR A 484 2.45 -1.88 -32.70
C TYR A 484 3.36 -1.70 -33.92
N SER A 485 3.83 -0.48 -34.17
CA SER A 485 4.79 -0.18 -35.24
C SER A 485 6.09 -0.98 -35.09
N CYS A 486 6.74 -0.91 -33.91
CA CYS A 486 8.00 -1.59 -33.65
C CYS A 486 7.85 -3.11 -33.65
N VAL A 487 6.84 -3.67 -32.99
CA VAL A 487 6.60 -5.12 -33.02
C VAL A 487 6.31 -5.59 -34.45
N SER A 488 5.56 -4.85 -35.27
CA SER A 488 5.31 -5.23 -36.66
C SER A 488 6.52 -5.09 -37.60
N HIS A 489 7.52 -4.28 -37.21
CA HIS A 489 8.75 -4.08 -37.97
C HIS A 489 9.86 -5.08 -37.60
N TRP A 490 9.97 -5.42 -36.31
CA TRP A 490 11.06 -6.26 -35.78
C TRP A 490 10.67 -7.72 -35.57
N LEU A 491 9.38 -8.04 -35.39
CA LEU A 491 8.90 -9.39 -35.10
C LEU A 491 7.81 -9.86 -36.11
N PRO A 492 7.67 -11.18 -36.37
CA PRO A 492 6.66 -11.69 -37.29
C PRO A 492 5.22 -11.41 -36.82
N ALA A 493 4.26 -11.29 -37.75
CA ALA A 493 2.87 -10.89 -37.45
C ALA A 493 2.13 -11.65 -36.32
N HIS A 494 2.53 -12.89 -35.99
CA HIS A 494 1.95 -13.67 -34.88
C HIS A 494 2.51 -13.30 -33.49
N TYR A 495 3.48 -12.39 -33.44
CA TYR A 495 3.99 -11.71 -32.23
C TYR A 495 3.33 -10.35 -31.99
N ILE A 496 2.60 -9.78 -32.96
CA ILE A 496 1.86 -8.51 -32.75
C ILE A 496 0.74 -8.78 -31.72
N PRO A 497 0.69 -8.14 -30.54
CA PRO A 497 -0.33 -8.40 -29.53
C PRO A 497 -1.76 -8.19 -30.04
N ASP A 498 -2.74 -8.85 -29.41
CA ASP A 498 -4.16 -8.63 -29.72
C ASP A 498 -4.66 -7.28 -29.14
N ASP A 499 -4.17 -6.91 -27.96
CA ASP A 499 -4.39 -5.63 -27.27
C ASP A 499 -3.10 -5.18 -26.54
N VAL A 500 -2.99 -3.89 -26.22
CA VAL A 500 -1.90 -3.29 -25.42
C VAL A 500 -2.52 -2.32 -24.41
N VAL A 501 -2.36 -2.59 -23.12
CA VAL A 501 -3.06 -1.89 -22.03
C VAL A 501 -2.07 -1.28 -21.04
N CYS A 502 -2.22 0.02 -20.78
CA CYS A 502 -1.43 0.73 -19.77
C CYS A 502 -1.88 0.36 -18.35
N VAL A 503 -0.94 0.06 -17.47
CA VAL A 503 -1.19 -0.13 -16.03
C VAL A 503 -0.40 0.92 -15.25
N ASN A 504 -1.04 1.62 -14.30
CA ASN A 504 -0.43 2.75 -13.59
C ASN A 504 0.69 2.35 -12.61
N ILE A 505 0.65 1.12 -12.10
CA ILE A 505 1.65 0.49 -11.23
C ILE A 505 1.66 -1.00 -11.59
N MET A 506 2.83 -1.61 -11.77
CA MET A 506 2.92 -3.07 -11.94
C MET A 506 2.44 -3.75 -10.64
N PRO A 507 1.39 -4.59 -10.65
CA PRO A 507 0.98 -5.29 -9.46
C PRO A 507 2.00 -6.39 -9.14
N LEU A 508 2.61 -6.31 -7.97
CA LEU A 508 3.57 -7.32 -7.49
C LEU A 508 2.91 -8.27 -6.50
N THR A 509 3.46 -9.49 -6.44
CA THR A 509 3.17 -10.49 -5.42
C THR A 509 3.81 -10.09 -4.08
N GLN A 510 3.48 -10.81 -3.00
CA GLN A 510 4.19 -10.68 -1.71
C GLN A 510 5.70 -11.01 -1.80
N HIS A 511 6.17 -11.54 -2.93
CA HIS A 511 7.56 -11.94 -3.20
C HIS A 511 8.31 -10.97 -4.12
N GLY A 512 7.69 -9.85 -4.53
CA GLY A 512 8.28 -8.85 -5.44
C GLY A 512 8.17 -9.19 -6.94
N LYS A 513 7.91 -10.45 -7.29
CA LYS A 513 7.61 -10.92 -8.66
C LYS A 513 6.27 -10.38 -9.17
N VAL A 514 6.07 -10.29 -10.49
CA VAL A 514 4.82 -9.74 -11.06
C VAL A 514 3.62 -10.65 -10.79
N ASP A 515 2.51 -10.07 -10.34
CA ASP A 515 1.26 -10.76 -10.04
C ASP A 515 0.41 -10.95 -11.31
N ARG A 516 0.73 -12.02 -12.05
CA ARG A 516 0.05 -12.38 -13.30
C ARG A 516 -1.47 -12.57 -13.13
N GLN A 517 -1.96 -12.97 -11.95
CA GLN A 517 -3.40 -13.10 -11.67
C GLN A 517 -4.07 -11.73 -11.52
N LYS A 518 -3.49 -10.79 -10.75
CA LYS A 518 -4.00 -9.40 -10.68
C LYS A 518 -3.97 -8.72 -12.04
N LEU A 519 -2.93 -8.96 -12.86
CA LEU A 519 -2.87 -8.45 -14.24
C LEU A 519 -3.96 -9.03 -15.14
N GLN A 520 -4.23 -10.33 -15.05
CA GLN A 520 -5.34 -10.93 -15.79
C GLN A 520 -6.69 -10.32 -15.36
N LEU A 521 -6.90 -10.08 -14.06
CA LEU A 521 -8.10 -9.43 -13.54
C LEU A 521 -8.22 -7.97 -14.04
N LEU A 522 -7.13 -7.19 -14.00
CA LEU A 522 -7.07 -5.82 -14.54
C LEU A 522 -7.37 -5.78 -16.05
N TYR A 523 -6.87 -6.76 -16.81
CA TYR A 523 -7.17 -6.89 -18.23
C TYR A 523 -8.63 -7.27 -18.48
N MET A 524 -9.21 -8.18 -17.69
CA MET A 524 -10.64 -8.52 -17.78
C MET A 524 -11.54 -7.34 -17.40
N ASP A 525 -11.10 -6.47 -16.48
CA ASP A 525 -11.83 -5.26 -16.11
C ASP A 525 -11.75 -4.20 -17.22
N TYR A 526 -10.53 -3.95 -17.76
CA TYR A 526 -10.32 -3.15 -18.97
C TYR A 526 -11.20 -3.62 -20.13
N MET A 527 -11.30 -4.93 -20.37
CA MET A 527 -12.15 -5.50 -21.42
C MET A 527 -13.63 -5.20 -21.20
N LYS A 528 -14.16 -5.26 -19.97
CA LYS A 528 -15.54 -4.88 -19.66
C LYS A 528 -15.78 -3.40 -19.99
N THR A 529 -14.92 -2.50 -19.49
CA THR A 529 -14.93 -1.05 -19.77
C THR A 529 -14.85 -0.75 -21.28
N ALA A 530 -13.90 -1.35 -21.99
CA ALA A 530 -13.73 -1.18 -23.44
C ALA A 530 -14.91 -1.74 -24.25
N THR A 531 -15.65 -2.71 -23.70
CA THR A 531 -16.87 -3.24 -24.30
C THR A 531 -18.06 -2.30 -24.08
N MET A 532 -18.25 -1.79 -22.85
CA MET A 532 -19.27 -0.76 -22.54
C MET A 532 -19.13 0.47 -23.46
N LEU A 533 -17.90 0.95 -23.65
CA LEU A 533 -17.58 2.09 -24.51
C LEU A 533 -17.96 1.91 -25.99
N LYS A 534 -17.96 0.69 -26.52
CA LYS A 534 -18.19 0.40 -27.95
C LYS A 534 -19.68 0.29 -28.34
N TYR A 535 -20.60 0.21 -27.37
CA TYR A 535 -22.05 0.15 -27.66
C TYR A 535 -22.71 1.51 -27.92
N SER A 536 -22.02 2.63 -27.67
CA SER A 536 -22.55 4.00 -27.64
C SER A 536 -22.95 4.62 -29.00
N SER A 537 -23.38 3.84 -30.00
CA SER A 537 -23.83 4.35 -31.30
C SER A 537 -25.20 3.80 -31.72
N SER A 538 -26.09 4.72 -32.12
CA SER A 538 -27.54 4.49 -32.23
C SER A 538 -27.97 3.44 -33.26
N SER A 539 -27.15 3.17 -34.28
CA SER A 539 -27.40 2.13 -35.28
C SER A 539 -27.14 0.70 -34.77
N LEU A 540 -26.39 0.53 -33.68
CA LEU A 540 -26.14 -0.78 -33.06
C LEU A 540 -27.25 -1.15 -32.05
N GLN A 541 -27.84 -0.12 -31.44
CA GLN A 541 -28.95 -0.24 -30.51
C GLN A 541 -30.17 -0.90 -31.19
N GLU A 542 -30.54 -0.47 -32.41
CA GLU A 542 -31.68 -1.03 -33.14
C GLU A 542 -31.58 -2.56 -33.33
N VAL A 543 -30.40 -3.06 -33.73
CA VAL A 543 -30.17 -4.49 -33.96
C VAL A 543 -30.14 -5.28 -32.65
N THR A 544 -29.54 -4.69 -31.60
CA THR A 544 -29.50 -5.27 -30.26
C THR A 544 -30.92 -5.40 -29.68
N ASP A 545 -31.69 -4.32 -29.72
CA ASP A 545 -33.06 -4.26 -29.21
C ASP A 545 -33.99 -5.18 -30.01
N TYR A 546 -33.82 -5.29 -31.33
CA TYR A 546 -34.57 -6.24 -32.15
C TYR A 546 -34.27 -7.68 -31.76
N PHE A 547 -32.99 -8.06 -31.65
CA PHE A 547 -32.58 -9.42 -31.28
C PHE A 547 -33.07 -9.80 -29.87
N LEU A 548 -32.93 -8.90 -28.90
CA LEU A 548 -33.40 -9.15 -27.53
C LEU A 548 -34.95 -9.15 -27.43
N THR A 549 -35.65 -8.41 -28.29
CA THR A 549 -37.12 -8.44 -28.37
C THR A 549 -37.62 -9.77 -28.94
N GLU A 550 -37.04 -10.26 -30.06
CA GLU A 550 -37.35 -11.60 -30.59
C GLU A 550 -37.07 -12.68 -29.54
N CYS A 551 -35.91 -12.62 -28.85
CA CYS A 551 -35.61 -13.54 -27.75
C CYS A 551 -36.71 -13.50 -26.67
N ALA A 552 -37.12 -12.31 -26.21
CA ALA A 552 -38.12 -12.16 -25.17
C ALA A 552 -39.51 -12.69 -25.58
N GLU A 553 -39.96 -12.41 -26.81
CA GLU A 553 -41.26 -12.86 -27.31
C GLU A 553 -41.30 -14.37 -27.52
N LYS A 554 -40.23 -14.98 -28.07
CA LYS A 554 -40.13 -16.43 -28.28
C LYS A 554 -40.02 -17.21 -26.95
N LEU A 555 -39.40 -16.60 -25.93
CA LEU A 555 -39.31 -17.14 -24.56
C LEU A 555 -40.53 -16.81 -23.70
N ASN A 556 -41.52 -16.08 -24.23
CA ASN A 556 -42.74 -15.65 -23.50
C ASN A 556 -42.45 -14.83 -22.23
N VAL A 557 -41.33 -14.11 -22.20
CA VAL A 557 -40.91 -13.28 -21.06
C VAL A 557 -41.67 -11.96 -21.10
N LEU A 558 -42.40 -11.65 -20.02
CA LEU A 558 -43.16 -10.40 -19.90
C LEU A 558 -42.26 -9.17 -20.11
N LYS A 559 -42.72 -8.24 -20.97
CA LYS A 559 -41.99 -7.02 -21.31
C LYS A 559 -41.83 -6.09 -20.10
N SER A 560 -40.71 -6.26 -19.40
CA SER A 560 -40.18 -5.29 -18.44
C SER A 560 -39.26 -4.31 -19.19
N ASN A 561 -39.14 -3.08 -18.70
CA ASN A 561 -38.54 -1.97 -19.45
C ASN A 561 -37.01 -2.03 -19.62
N LEU A 562 -36.35 -3.17 -19.28
CA LEU A 562 -34.90 -3.35 -19.34
C LEU A 562 -34.56 -4.79 -19.77
N LEU A 563 -34.83 -5.14 -21.03
CA LEU A 563 -34.57 -6.49 -21.57
C LEU A 563 -33.09 -6.90 -21.48
N SER A 564 -32.15 -5.99 -21.73
CA SER A 564 -30.70 -6.21 -21.59
C SER A 564 -30.34 -6.82 -20.23
N ASN A 565 -30.80 -6.21 -19.14
CA ASN A 565 -30.58 -6.68 -17.77
C ASN A 565 -31.24 -8.04 -17.46
N TYR A 566 -32.20 -8.49 -18.28
CA TYR A 566 -32.74 -9.85 -18.15
C TYR A 566 -31.84 -10.91 -18.81
N PHE A 567 -31.17 -10.57 -19.92
CA PHE A 567 -30.35 -11.52 -20.70
C PHE A 567 -28.86 -11.55 -20.30
N ASN A 568 -28.34 -10.48 -19.68
CA ASN A 568 -26.96 -10.45 -19.17
C ASN A 568 -26.63 -11.65 -18.27
N ASP A 569 -25.37 -12.07 -18.32
CA ASP A 569 -24.75 -13.17 -17.54
C ASP A 569 -25.41 -14.57 -17.66
N LYS A 570 -26.41 -14.74 -18.54
CA LYS A 570 -27.13 -16.02 -18.72
C LYS A 570 -26.87 -16.62 -20.09
N THR A 571 -26.88 -17.95 -20.15
CA THR A 571 -26.86 -18.71 -21.41
C THR A 571 -28.28 -18.94 -21.95
N TRP A 572 -28.39 -19.25 -23.25
CA TRP A 572 -29.65 -19.51 -23.93
C TRP A 572 -30.57 -20.52 -23.21
N PHE A 573 -30.01 -21.59 -22.66
CA PHE A 573 -30.78 -22.60 -21.91
C PHE A 573 -31.19 -22.14 -20.50
N GLN A 574 -30.44 -21.24 -19.88
CA GLN A 574 -30.75 -20.73 -18.51
C GLN A 574 -31.94 -19.77 -18.49
N ILE A 575 -32.24 -19.12 -19.63
CA ILE A 575 -33.42 -18.27 -19.85
C ILE A 575 -34.64 -19.05 -20.37
N GLY A 576 -34.56 -20.38 -20.44
CA GLY A 576 -35.66 -21.26 -20.89
C GLY A 576 -35.69 -21.53 -22.40
N GLY A 577 -34.62 -21.19 -23.13
CA GLY A 577 -34.51 -21.46 -24.56
C GLY A 577 -34.20 -22.92 -24.88
N ASP A 578 -34.70 -23.38 -26.03
CA ASP A 578 -34.42 -24.70 -26.61
C ASP A 578 -33.89 -24.59 -28.05
N SER A 579 -33.65 -25.72 -28.70
CA SER A 579 -33.11 -25.76 -30.07
C SER A 579 -34.11 -25.37 -31.16
N LEU A 580 -35.42 -25.51 -30.94
CA LEU A 580 -36.47 -25.10 -31.88
C LEU A 580 -36.66 -23.58 -31.83
N LEU A 581 -36.66 -23.00 -30.63
CA LEU A 581 -36.71 -21.56 -30.42
C LEU A 581 -35.44 -20.86 -30.93
N ALA A 582 -34.25 -21.45 -30.73
CA ALA A 582 -33.00 -20.96 -31.32
C ALA A 582 -33.07 -20.94 -32.85
N LEU A 583 -33.52 -22.04 -33.48
CA LEU A 583 -33.73 -22.13 -34.93
C LEU A 583 -34.73 -21.08 -35.45
N SER A 584 -35.79 -20.77 -34.70
CA SER A 584 -36.71 -19.68 -35.06
C SER A 584 -36.00 -18.33 -35.03
N ILE A 585 -35.33 -17.97 -33.92
CA ILE A 585 -34.68 -16.66 -33.77
C ILE A 585 -33.61 -16.45 -34.83
N VAL A 586 -32.77 -17.47 -35.08
CA VAL A 586 -31.79 -17.46 -36.18
C VAL A 586 -32.51 -17.19 -37.51
N LYS A 587 -33.58 -17.91 -37.85
CA LYS A 587 -34.33 -17.69 -39.08
C LYS A 587 -34.95 -16.30 -39.18
N ASP A 588 -35.53 -15.78 -38.11
CA ASP A 588 -36.27 -14.52 -38.09
C ASP A 588 -35.31 -13.31 -38.16
N ILE A 589 -34.16 -13.39 -37.48
CA ILE A 589 -33.04 -12.43 -37.62
C ILE A 589 -32.46 -12.45 -39.04
N SER A 590 -32.28 -13.65 -39.62
CA SER A 590 -31.82 -13.81 -41.01
C SER A 590 -32.78 -13.17 -42.01
N ALA A 591 -34.09 -13.32 -41.81
CA ALA A 591 -35.12 -12.68 -42.62
C ALA A 591 -35.16 -11.15 -42.45
N LYS A 592 -34.92 -10.64 -41.24
CA LYS A 592 -34.94 -9.20 -40.92
C LYS A 592 -33.72 -8.44 -41.46
N PHE A 593 -32.52 -9.00 -41.33
CA PHE A 593 -31.25 -8.31 -41.64
C PHE A 593 -30.47 -8.88 -42.83
N THR A 594 -30.93 -9.97 -43.45
CA THR A 594 -30.40 -10.56 -44.70
C THR A 594 -28.94 -11.04 -44.66
N PHE A 595 -28.38 -11.23 -43.46
CA PHE A 595 -27.14 -11.96 -43.21
C PHE A 595 -27.35 -12.90 -42.03
N ILE A 596 -26.69 -14.07 -42.06
CA ILE A 596 -26.28 -14.85 -40.89
C ILE A 596 -25.01 -15.61 -41.27
N GLY A 597 -24.02 -15.66 -40.38
CA GLY A 597 -22.95 -16.67 -40.43
C GLY A 597 -23.39 -17.91 -39.66
N GLU A 598 -23.06 -19.10 -40.17
CA GLU A 598 -23.62 -20.37 -39.69
C GLU A 598 -23.47 -20.60 -38.16
N SER A 599 -22.40 -20.05 -37.56
CA SER A 599 -22.09 -20.19 -36.13
C SER A 599 -23.04 -19.47 -35.16
N MET A 600 -24.02 -18.66 -35.60
CA MET A 600 -24.98 -18.03 -34.66
C MET A 600 -25.80 -19.08 -33.90
N LEU A 601 -26.20 -20.16 -34.58
CA LEU A 601 -26.90 -21.27 -33.95
C LEU A 601 -25.98 -22.03 -32.98
N ASP A 602 -24.74 -22.29 -33.38
CA ASP A 602 -23.73 -22.95 -32.55
C ASP A 602 -23.35 -22.13 -31.30
N MET A 603 -23.40 -20.80 -31.35
CA MET A 603 -23.17 -19.96 -30.16
C MET A 603 -24.34 -20.04 -29.16
N LEU A 604 -25.58 -20.03 -29.65
CA LEU A 604 -26.77 -20.23 -28.80
C LEU A 604 -26.78 -21.63 -28.18
N LEU A 605 -26.46 -22.67 -28.95
CA LEU A 605 -26.46 -24.06 -28.48
C LEU A 605 -25.18 -24.47 -27.74
N GLY A 606 -24.07 -23.76 -27.94
CA GLY A 606 -22.77 -24.02 -27.33
C GLY A 606 -22.60 -23.44 -25.92
N GLY A 607 -23.67 -22.94 -25.30
CA GLY A 607 -23.65 -22.49 -23.91
C GLY A 607 -22.87 -21.19 -23.66
N ARG A 608 -22.69 -20.35 -24.68
CA ARG A 608 -22.22 -18.96 -24.51
C ARG A 608 -23.26 -18.11 -23.78
N CYS A 609 -22.85 -16.98 -23.21
CA CYS A 609 -23.82 -16.05 -22.63
C CYS A 609 -24.53 -15.26 -23.73
N MET A 610 -25.73 -14.73 -23.47
CA MET A 610 -26.47 -13.96 -24.47
C MET A 610 -25.73 -12.69 -24.90
N GLN A 611 -24.84 -12.14 -24.06
CA GLN A 611 -24.03 -10.98 -24.39
C GLN A 611 -22.97 -11.29 -25.47
N ASP A 612 -22.38 -12.50 -25.47
CA ASP A 612 -21.50 -12.97 -26.55
C ASP A 612 -22.28 -13.05 -27.88
N VAL A 613 -23.54 -13.52 -27.83
CA VAL A 613 -24.40 -13.67 -29.01
C VAL A 613 -24.86 -12.31 -29.54
N VAL A 614 -25.24 -11.37 -28.66
CA VAL A 614 -25.49 -9.96 -29.01
C VAL A 614 -24.28 -9.37 -29.72
N TYR A 615 -23.09 -9.53 -29.14
CA TYR A 615 -21.84 -9.03 -29.72
C TYR A 615 -21.59 -9.61 -31.12
N TYR A 616 -21.78 -10.92 -31.31
CA TYR A 616 -21.67 -11.55 -32.63
C TYR A 616 -22.64 -10.97 -33.67
N VAL A 617 -23.93 -10.82 -33.33
CA VAL A 617 -24.94 -10.25 -34.23
C VAL A 617 -24.59 -8.80 -34.60
N VAL A 618 -24.16 -7.99 -33.63
CA VAL A 618 -23.72 -6.61 -33.83
C VAL A 618 -22.46 -6.55 -34.71
N GLN A 619 -21.47 -7.41 -34.50
CA GLN A 619 -20.25 -7.48 -35.33
C GLN A 619 -20.57 -7.84 -36.79
N CYS A 620 -21.44 -8.82 -37.02
CA CYS A 620 -21.84 -9.20 -38.37
C CYS A 620 -22.66 -8.11 -39.09
N TYR A 621 -23.46 -7.33 -38.37
CA TYR A 621 -24.15 -6.15 -38.92
C TYR A 621 -23.15 -5.03 -39.28
N GLN A 622 -22.21 -4.70 -38.38
CA GLN A 622 -21.17 -3.69 -38.62
C GLN A 622 -20.35 -3.98 -39.88
N LYS A 623 -19.90 -5.24 -40.05
CA LYS A 623 -19.07 -5.67 -41.19
C LYS A 623 -19.71 -5.50 -42.57
N ARG A 624 -21.03 -5.26 -42.66
CA ARG A 624 -21.74 -5.09 -43.93
C ARG A 624 -22.16 -3.65 -44.24
N ASN A 625 -22.32 -2.81 -43.21
CA ASN A 625 -22.65 -1.40 -43.37
C ASN A 625 -21.43 -0.50 -43.69
N VAL A 626 -20.21 -1.02 -43.53
CA VAL A 626 -18.98 -0.39 -44.03
C VAL A 626 -18.62 -1.02 -45.38
N GLY A 627 -18.86 -0.30 -46.47
CA GLY A 627 -18.78 -0.85 -47.81
C GLY A 627 -17.37 -0.85 -48.44
N SER A 628 -16.76 -2.04 -48.53
CA SER A 628 -15.57 -2.37 -49.35
C SER A 628 -14.22 -1.74 -48.92
N THR A 629 -13.05 -2.31 -49.22
CA THR A 629 -12.67 -3.52 -49.98
C THR A 629 -11.62 -4.34 -49.22
N ASP A 630 -11.83 -5.66 -49.06
CA ASP A 630 -10.84 -6.69 -49.45
C ASP A 630 -11.44 -8.10 -49.27
N SER A 631 -10.97 -9.07 -50.08
CA SER A 631 -11.54 -10.43 -50.14
C SER A 631 -10.53 -11.49 -49.67
N MET A 632 -10.88 -12.25 -48.64
CA MET A 632 -10.20 -13.51 -48.29
C MET A 632 -11.20 -14.60 -47.86
N ASP A 633 -10.93 -15.82 -48.30
CA ASP A 633 -11.86 -16.96 -48.36
C ASP A 633 -12.56 -17.37 -47.06
N GLU A 634 -13.85 -17.70 -47.18
CA GLU A 634 -14.55 -18.60 -46.28
C GLU A 634 -13.94 -20.02 -46.36
N ARG A 635 -13.11 -20.43 -45.39
CA ARG A 635 -12.65 -21.83 -45.33
C ARG A 635 -12.29 -22.44 -43.98
N PHE A 636 -12.66 -21.81 -42.86
CA PHE A 636 -12.46 -22.37 -41.52
C PHE A 636 -13.70 -22.18 -40.65
N PHE A 637 -14.60 -23.17 -40.67
CA PHE A 637 -15.18 -23.82 -39.48
C PHE A 637 -15.96 -25.06 -39.92
N LYS A 638 -15.38 -26.24 -39.71
CA LYS A 638 -16.16 -27.47 -39.53
C LYS A 638 -15.85 -28.02 -38.15
N SER A 639 -16.89 -28.43 -37.46
CA SER A 639 -16.83 -29.02 -36.14
C SER A 639 -16.38 -30.48 -36.22
N ASP A 640 -15.77 -30.95 -35.14
CA ASP A 640 -15.91 -32.33 -34.69
C ASP A 640 -16.28 -32.29 -33.21
N THR A 641 -17.58 -32.38 -32.93
CA THR A 641 -18.12 -32.66 -31.60
C THR A 641 -18.27 -34.16 -31.46
N ASN A 642 -17.95 -34.71 -30.29
CA ASN A 642 -18.52 -35.99 -29.86
C ASN A 642 -18.78 -35.99 -28.36
N VAL A 643 -19.91 -36.60 -27.98
CA VAL A 643 -20.55 -36.47 -26.66
C VAL A 643 -20.93 -37.86 -26.18
N VAL A 644 -20.81 -38.10 -24.86
CA VAL A 644 -21.58 -39.16 -24.19
C VAL A 644 -22.24 -38.57 -22.93
N HIS A 645 -23.55 -38.81 -22.79
CA HIS A 645 -24.38 -38.38 -21.67
C HIS A 645 -24.80 -39.58 -20.80
N HIS A 646 -25.02 -39.35 -19.49
CA HIS A 646 -26.26 -39.61 -18.73
C HIS A 646 -26.01 -39.29 -17.23
N ASN A 647 -26.81 -38.44 -16.56
CA ASN A 647 -28.18 -38.63 -16.03
C ASN A 647 -28.24 -39.74 -14.94
N HIS A 648 -28.75 -39.54 -13.71
CA HIS A 648 -29.72 -38.57 -13.18
C HIS A 648 -29.52 -38.27 -11.66
N CYS A 649 -29.88 -37.05 -11.20
CA CYS A 649 -30.95 -36.78 -10.20
C CYS A 649 -30.98 -35.32 -9.69
N LYS A 650 -32.14 -34.89 -9.15
CA LYS A 650 -32.48 -33.54 -8.61
C LYS A 650 -33.63 -33.71 -7.59
N PRO A 651 -34.03 -32.69 -6.80
CA PRO A 651 -33.24 -31.65 -6.12
C PRO A 651 -33.70 -31.43 -4.64
N ASN A 652 -33.06 -30.54 -3.88
CA ASN A 652 -33.81 -29.58 -3.04
C ASN A 652 -33.00 -28.35 -2.61
N ARG A 653 -33.69 -27.29 -2.17
CA ARG A 653 -33.13 -25.96 -1.85
C ARG A 653 -32.81 -25.78 -0.36
N ILE A 654 -31.69 -25.11 -0.06
CA ILE A 654 -31.64 -23.96 0.88
C ILE A 654 -30.86 -22.84 0.17
N ILE A 655 -31.20 -21.57 0.41
CA ILE A 655 -30.57 -20.39 -0.21
C ILE A 655 -29.80 -19.63 0.87
N HIS A 656 -28.53 -19.34 0.63
CA HIS A 656 -27.77 -18.28 1.32
C HIS A 656 -27.09 -17.37 0.30
N HIS A 657 -27.07 -16.06 0.58
CA HIS A 657 -26.47 -15.06 -0.29
C HIS A 657 -24.95 -15.00 -0.10
N ASN A 658 -24.20 -15.24 -1.19
CA ASN A 658 -22.80 -14.82 -1.28
C ASN A 658 -22.70 -13.35 -1.72
N LYS A 659 -21.73 -12.63 -1.13
CA LYS A 659 -21.14 -11.41 -1.67
C LYS A 659 -19.67 -11.36 -1.25
N ASN A 660 -18.76 -11.58 -2.21
CA ASN A 660 -17.35 -11.22 -2.14
C ASN A 660 -17.09 -10.15 -3.21
N SER A 661 -16.22 -9.18 -2.91
CA SER A 661 -15.74 -8.21 -3.91
C SER A 661 -14.42 -7.57 -3.48
N ASP A 662 -13.37 -7.95 -4.21
CA ASP A 662 -12.15 -7.19 -4.55
C ASP A 662 -11.22 -6.64 -3.45
N GLU A 663 -9.91 -6.64 -3.71
CA GLU A 663 -8.96 -5.72 -3.08
C GLU A 663 -8.14 -4.96 -4.13
N ASN A 664 -8.18 -3.63 -4.05
CA ASN A 664 -7.15 -2.72 -4.55
C ASN A 664 -6.88 -1.76 -3.38
N SER A 665 -5.63 -1.30 -3.21
CA SER A 665 -5.20 -0.48 -2.07
C SER A 665 -6.20 0.64 -1.76
N PRO A 666 -6.88 0.61 -0.59
CA PRO A 666 -7.98 1.52 -0.33
C PRO A 666 -7.48 2.96 -0.22
N ILE A 667 -7.87 3.79 -1.19
CA ILE A 667 -7.73 5.24 -1.06
C ILE A 667 -8.74 5.68 0.00
N PHE A 668 -8.24 6.03 1.17
CA PHE A 668 -9.07 6.60 2.21
C PHE A 668 -9.15 8.11 2.06
N ILE A 669 -10.37 8.63 1.91
CA ILE A 669 -10.64 10.07 1.92
C ILE A 669 -11.32 10.38 3.25
N ILE A 670 -10.60 11.02 4.16
CA ILE A 670 -11.19 11.63 5.35
C ILE A 670 -11.48 13.09 5.01
N SER A 671 -12.73 13.53 5.15
CA SER A 671 -13.14 14.92 4.95
C SER A 671 -13.77 15.48 6.22
N ARG A 672 -13.18 16.55 6.76
CA ARG A 672 -13.62 17.26 7.97
C ARG A 672 -13.20 18.73 7.87
N CYS A 673 -14.16 19.65 7.86
CA CYS A 673 -13.95 21.10 7.88
C CYS A 673 -12.81 21.56 6.93
N ALA A 674 -13.00 21.34 5.62
CA ALA A 674 -12.03 21.55 4.54
C ALA A 674 -10.75 20.71 4.54
N LYS A 675 -10.39 20.01 5.63
CA LYS A 675 -9.19 19.19 5.68
C LYS A 675 -9.43 17.83 5.02
N LEU A 676 -9.28 17.80 3.69
CA LEU A 676 -9.28 16.57 2.90
C LEU A 676 -7.97 15.80 3.13
N ILE A 677 -7.98 14.83 4.04
CA ILE A 677 -6.84 13.93 4.25
C ILE A 677 -7.02 12.72 3.33
N LYS A 678 -6.38 12.77 2.16
CA LYS A 678 -6.17 11.57 1.34
C LYS A 678 -5.00 10.78 1.93
N LEU A 679 -5.32 9.75 2.72
CA LEU A 679 -4.32 8.81 3.23
C LEU A 679 -3.87 7.90 2.08
N ALA A 680 -2.77 8.28 1.44
CA ALA A 680 -1.93 7.35 0.69
C ALA A 680 -0.76 6.95 1.60
N TYR A 681 -0.60 5.65 1.87
CA TYR A 681 0.56 5.12 2.60
C TYR A 681 1.82 5.33 1.75
N PHE A 682 2.74 6.18 2.22
CA PHE A 682 4.08 6.32 1.65
C PHE A 682 5.11 6.67 2.75
N ASN A 683 5.89 5.66 3.13
CA ASN A 683 7.33 5.61 2.85
C ASN A 683 8.13 6.93 3.02
N GLU A 684 8.78 7.14 4.17
CA GLU A 684 9.72 8.26 4.38
C GLU A 684 11.07 7.82 4.96
N THR A 685 12.13 8.00 4.16
CA THR A 685 13.51 8.10 4.64
C THR A 685 13.67 9.35 5.48
N GLY A 686 14.18 9.20 6.70
CA GLY A 686 14.71 10.30 7.48
C GLY A 686 16.23 10.33 7.35
N ASP A 687 16.75 11.48 6.95
CA ASP A 687 18.17 11.81 6.92
C ASP A 687 18.40 13.09 7.75
N ASN A 688 19.49 13.10 8.52
CA ASN A 688 19.94 14.19 9.38
C ASN A 688 21.25 13.75 10.04
N ASN A 689 22.33 14.51 9.85
CA ASN A 689 23.42 14.65 10.80
C ASN A 689 24.27 15.87 10.42
N ASN A 690 24.74 16.58 11.44
CA ASN A 690 25.75 17.62 11.31
C ASN A 690 27.14 17.00 11.58
N ASP A 691 28.10 17.42 10.76
CA ASP A 691 29.42 17.94 11.12
C ASP A 691 30.49 17.08 11.86
N ASP A 692 31.74 17.46 11.55
CA ASP A 692 33.01 17.26 12.27
C ASP A 692 33.55 15.80 12.42
N ASP A 693 34.85 15.51 12.22
CA ASP A 693 36.06 16.36 12.13
C ASP A 693 37.20 15.70 11.29
N ASP A 694 38.13 16.52 10.79
CA ASP A 694 39.59 16.29 10.61
C ASP A 694 40.20 15.12 9.76
N ASP A 695 41.34 15.27 9.05
CA ASP A 695 42.18 16.45 8.75
C ASP A 695 43.15 16.25 7.53
N ASN A 696 43.55 17.38 6.94
CA ASN A 696 44.87 17.78 6.41
C ASN A 696 45.50 17.35 5.05
N ASN A 697 46.09 18.40 4.43
CA ASN A 697 47.20 18.47 3.45
C ASN A 697 47.02 18.00 1.97
N SER A 698 47.57 18.67 0.95
CA SER A 698 48.01 20.09 0.81
C SER A 698 48.35 20.45 -0.66
N ASN A 699 48.17 21.72 -1.05
CA ASN A 699 48.86 22.43 -2.17
C ASN A 699 48.59 21.94 -3.64
N ASN A 700 48.59 22.77 -4.70
CA ASN A 700 48.89 24.20 -4.81
C ASN A 700 48.30 24.90 -6.07
N ASN A 701 48.20 26.24 -6.03
CA ASN A 701 48.21 27.24 -7.13
C ASN A 701 47.06 27.40 -8.17
N ASN A 702 46.13 28.31 -7.83
CA ASN A 702 45.92 29.64 -8.47
C ASN A 702 45.35 29.85 -9.90
N ASN A 703 44.20 30.58 -9.91
CA ASN A 703 43.79 31.68 -10.81
C ASN A 703 43.28 31.34 -12.24
N ASN A 704 42.22 31.99 -12.79
CA ASN A 704 41.56 33.26 -12.39
C ASN A 704 40.08 33.40 -12.86
N ASN A 705 39.29 34.19 -12.09
CA ASN A 705 38.11 35.01 -12.46
C ASN A 705 36.71 34.42 -12.81
N ASN A 706 35.78 34.68 -11.88
CA ASN A 706 34.44 35.31 -12.06
C ASN A 706 33.30 34.61 -12.83
N ASN A 707 32.27 34.14 -12.09
CA ASN A 707 31.10 35.01 -11.78
C ASN A 707 30.19 34.41 -10.68
N ASN A 708 29.32 35.26 -10.10
CA ASN A 708 28.45 34.92 -8.96
C ASN A 708 27.21 34.10 -9.36
N ASN A 709 26.82 33.13 -8.52
CA ASN A 709 25.58 33.22 -7.72
C ASN A 709 25.46 32.06 -6.72
N ASN A 710 25.16 32.39 -5.45
CA ASN A 710 24.83 31.40 -4.42
C ASN A 710 23.37 30.96 -4.55
N ASN A 711 23.07 29.69 -4.27
CA ASN A 711 21.76 29.25 -3.82
C ASN A 711 21.85 27.90 -3.09
N ASN A 712 21.93 27.93 -1.76
CA ASN A 712 21.75 26.75 -0.92
C ASN A 712 20.25 26.41 -0.86
N ASN A 713 19.89 25.12 -0.87
CA ASN A 713 18.55 24.66 -0.47
C ASN A 713 18.59 23.19 -0.02
N SER A 714 18.44 22.97 1.28
CA SER A 714 18.20 21.65 1.90
C SER A 714 16.79 21.13 1.55
N ASN A 715 16.57 19.82 1.67
CA ASN A 715 15.30 19.17 1.28
C ASN A 715 14.94 17.96 2.18
N ASN A 716 14.75 18.17 3.48
CA ASN A 716 14.04 17.19 4.31
C ASN A 716 12.61 17.04 3.77
N ARG A 717 12.08 15.81 3.67
CA ARG A 717 10.70 15.56 3.26
C ARG A 717 9.96 14.76 4.33
N LEU A 718 8.71 15.16 4.52
CA LEU A 718 7.96 15.01 5.75
C LEU A 718 6.48 14.85 5.43
N CYS A 719 5.84 13.86 6.08
CA CYS A 719 4.56 13.28 5.71
C CYS A 719 3.56 14.32 5.23
N VAL A 720 3.40 14.40 3.91
CA VAL A 720 2.88 15.62 3.27
C VAL A 720 1.38 15.76 3.52
N TYR A 721 1.01 16.60 4.50
CA TYR A 721 -0.27 17.27 4.55
C TYR A 721 -0.44 18.11 3.28
N LYS A 722 -0.99 17.48 2.24
CA LYS A 722 -1.08 18.05 0.90
C LYS A 722 -2.25 19.02 0.85
N THR A 723 -2.05 20.24 1.38
CA THR A 723 -2.88 21.41 1.06
C THR A 723 -3.10 21.43 -0.44
N MET A 724 -4.37 21.40 -0.88
CA MET A 724 -4.70 21.21 -2.28
C MET A 724 -4.13 22.38 -3.10
N LYS A 725 -3.19 22.06 -3.99
CA LYS A 725 -2.69 23.01 -4.99
C LYS A 725 -3.71 23.04 -6.12
N PHE A 726 -4.32 24.19 -6.33
CA PHE A 726 -5.36 24.39 -7.32
C PHE A 726 -4.83 25.23 -8.48
N LYS A 727 -5.18 24.85 -9.70
CA LYS A 727 -4.79 25.58 -10.92
C LYS A 727 -5.84 26.63 -11.22
N THR A 728 -5.41 27.82 -11.60
CA THR A 728 -6.28 28.91 -12.06
C THR A 728 -5.61 29.53 -13.27
N THR A 729 -6.17 29.32 -14.44
CA THR A 729 -5.79 30.03 -15.67
C THR A 729 -6.35 31.47 -15.64
N LYS A 730 -5.89 32.31 -16.58
CA LYS A 730 -6.06 33.77 -16.51
C LYS A 730 -6.81 34.33 -17.73
N GLU A 731 -7.64 33.52 -18.39
CA GLU A 731 -8.57 34.01 -19.42
C GLU A 731 -9.91 34.45 -18.81
N SER A 732 -10.47 35.54 -19.34
CA SER A 732 -11.71 36.14 -18.84
C SER A 732 -12.96 35.42 -19.35
N LEU A 733 -13.07 34.12 -19.04
CA LEU A 733 -14.23 33.30 -19.41
C LEU A 733 -15.46 33.72 -18.60
N GLN A 734 -16.39 34.40 -19.29
CA GLN A 734 -17.75 34.51 -18.79
C GLN A 734 -18.35 33.10 -18.74
N LEU A 735 -18.51 32.56 -17.52
CA LEU A 735 -19.13 31.26 -17.29
C LEU A 735 -20.42 31.15 -18.12
N PRO A 736 -20.54 30.17 -19.05
CA PRO A 736 -21.79 29.95 -19.77
C PRO A 736 -22.88 29.66 -18.74
N ARG A 737 -24.08 30.24 -18.95
CA ARG A 737 -25.16 30.30 -17.95
C ARG A 737 -25.90 28.96 -17.73
N ASN A 738 -25.16 27.86 -17.65
CA ASN A 738 -25.64 26.57 -17.20
C ASN A 738 -25.82 26.65 -15.68
N ILE A 739 -27.00 27.11 -15.24
CA ILE A 739 -27.27 27.41 -13.82
C ILE A 739 -27.06 26.12 -13.01
N LEU A 740 -26.02 26.13 -12.18
CA LEU A 740 -25.79 25.10 -11.17
C LEU A 740 -26.81 25.27 -10.05
N LYS A 741 -27.34 24.16 -9.54
CA LYS A 741 -28.35 24.13 -8.48
C LYS A 741 -27.97 23.09 -7.43
N LEU A 742 -28.00 23.51 -6.16
CA LEU A 742 -27.98 22.59 -5.02
C LEU A 742 -29.34 21.89 -4.89
N THR A 743 -29.31 20.56 -4.77
CA THR A 743 -30.50 19.73 -4.52
C THR A 743 -30.22 18.76 -3.38
N ILE A 744 -31.14 18.65 -2.43
CA ILE A 744 -31.03 17.66 -1.34
C ILE A 744 -31.08 16.25 -1.97
N ALA A 745 -30.05 15.45 -1.72
CA ALA A 745 -30.01 14.03 -2.07
C ALA A 745 -30.72 13.20 -0.99
N TRP A 746 -30.44 13.51 0.28
CA TRP A 746 -31.13 12.97 1.45
C TRP A 746 -30.98 13.93 2.65
N SER A 747 -31.85 13.78 3.64
CA SER A 747 -31.68 14.38 4.97
C SER A 747 -32.07 13.37 6.04
N TYR A 748 -31.46 13.48 7.23
CA TYR A 748 -31.69 12.56 8.34
C TYR A 748 -31.84 13.32 9.67
N ASN A 749 -32.88 13.00 10.43
CA ASN A 749 -33.27 13.72 11.65
C ASN A 749 -32.67 13.07 12.91
N ILE A 750 -31.68 13.74 13.51
CA ILE A 750 -30.94 13.35 14.72
C ILE A 750 -31.58 13.94 16.01
N LYS A 751 -32.87 14.25 15.99
CA LYS A 751 -33.75 14.56 17.15
C LYS A 751 -33.48 15.82 17.99
N LYS A 752 -32.34 16.49 17.83
CA LYS A 752 -32.05 17.87 18.27
C LYS A 752 -30.94 18.47 17.38
N CYS A 753 -30.75 19.78 17.45
CA CYS A 753 -29.68 20.56 16.80
C CYS A 753 -28.37 19.83 16.51
N VAL A 754 -27.89 19.97 15.27
CA VAL A 754 -26.67 19.33 14.76
C VAL A 754 -25.58 20.40 14.56
N ASP A 755 -25.02 20.86 15.68
CA ASP A 755 -23.96 21.89 15.69
C ASP A 755 -22.57 21.30 15.36
N ALA A 756 -22.36 19.99 15.59
CA ALA A 756 -21.13 19.30 15.22
C ALA A 756 -21.01 19.16 13.69
N SER A 757 -19.80 19.39 13.16
CA SER A 757 -19.51 19.19 11.74
C SER A 757 -19.34 17.70 11.42
N PRO A 758 -19.80 17.21 10.25
CA PRO A 758 -19.63 15.83 9.85
C PRO A 758 -18.15 15.44 9.69
N LEU A 759 -17.84 14.20 10.04
CA LEU A 759 -16.63 13.50 9.61
C LEU A 759 -17.04 12.52 8.51
N ILE A 760 -16.60 12.74 7.27
CA ILE A 760 -16.80 11.77 6.19
C ILE A 760 -15.54 10.88 6.10
N VAL A 761 -15.73 9.56 6.02
CA VAL A 761 -14.68 8.59 5.73
C VAL A 761 -15.13 7.71 4.57
N THR A 762 -14.52 7.93 3.40
CA THR A 762 -14.66 7.08 2.20
C THR A 762 -13.56 6.03 2.20
N THR A 763 -13.93 4.79 1.86
CA THR A 763 -13.06 3.64 1.59
C THR A 763 -13.31 3.12 0.17
N LYS A 764 -12.62 2.07 -0.30
CA LYS A 764 -12.96 1.43 -1.59
C LYS A 764 -14.39 0.85 -1.61
N PHE A 765 -14.96 0.48 -0.46
CA PHE A 765 -16.17 -0.35 -0.36
C PHE A 765 -17.36 0.33 0.31
N SER A 766 -17.12 1.45 0.99
CA SER A 766 -18.11 2.12 1.84
C SER A 766 -17.71 3.56 2.12
N SER A 767 -18.71 4.44 2.20
CA SER A 767 -18.50 5.85 2.52
C SER A 767 -19.45 6.24 3.64
N SER A 768 -18.88 6.59 4.79
CA SER A 768 -19.64 6.78 6.04
C SER A 768 -19.50 8.20 6.56
N VAL A 769 -20.61 8.76 7.05
CA VAL A 769 -20.69 10.06 7.72
C VAL A 769 -20.91 9.83 9.21
N TYR A 770 -19.94 10.24 10.03
CA TYR A 770 -20.05 10.23 11.48
C TYR A 770 -20.37 11.62 12.00
N ILE A 771 -21.44 11.75 12.78
CA ILE A 771 -21.89 13.06 13.29
C ILE A 771 -22.55 12.94 14.68
N GLY A 772 -22.41 14.02 15.46
CA GLY A 772 -23.02 14.20 16.78
C GLY A 772 -24.15 15.22 16.79
N SER A 773 -24.97 15.21 17.83
CA SER A 773 -26.12 16.10 17.97
C SER A 773 -26.39 16.50 19.43
N HIS A 774 -27.27 17.48 19.62
CA HIS A 774 -27.75 17.87 20.93
C HIS A 774 -28.72 16.88 21.59
N SER A 775 -29.10 15.80 20.90
CA SER A 775 -30.03 14.78 21.40
C SER A 775 -29.34 13.63 22.14
N HIS A 776 -28.09 13.83 22.54
CA HIS A 776 -27.19 12.80 23.10
C HIS A 776 -26.72 11.77 22.04
N LYS A 777 -27.25 11.81 20.82
CA LYS A 777 -27.00 10.79 19.79
C LYS A 777 -25.76 11.08 18.96
N PHE A 778 -24.99 10.02 18.71
CA PHE A 778 -23.91 9.94 17.74
C PHE A 778 -24.25 8.83 16.73
N VAL A 779 -24.11 9.10 15.44
CA VAL A 779 -24.63 8.25 14.36
C VAL A 779 -23.61 8.09 13.23
N SER A 780 -23.57 6.89 12.64
CA SER A 780 -22.94 6.62 11.35
C SER A 780 -24.03 6.43 10.29
N LEU A 781 -23.97 7.24 9.23
CA LEU A 781 -24.84 7.15 8.06
C LEU A 781 -24.03 6.77 6.81
N ASP A 782 -24.62 6.05 5.86
CA ASP A 782 -24.05 5.92 4.51
C ASP A 782 -24.16 7.25 3.74
N LEU A 783 -23.06 7.67 3.10
CA LEU A 783 -22.90 8.96 2.43
C LEU A 783 -23.87 9.16 1.26
N HIS A 784 -24.23 8.09 0.55
CA HIS A 784 -24.99 8.17 -0.70
C HIS A 784 -26.51 8.01 -0.49
N THR A 785 -26.92 7.28 0.54
CA THR A 785 -28.33 6.94 0.83
C THR A 785 -28.89 7.63 2.07
N GLY A 786 -28.05 8.11 2.99
CA GLY A 786 -28.49 8.62 4.29
C GLY A 786 -29.04 7.54 5.23
N SER A 787 -28.86 6.26 4.89
CA SER A 787 -29.31 5.14 5.71
C SER A 787 -28.41 4.96 6.93
N ILE A 788 -28.97 4.49 8.04
CA ILE A 788 -28.26 4.33 9.31
C ILE A 788 -27.41 3.06 9.25
N ASN A 789 -26.09 3.18 9.39
CA ASN A 789 -25.19 2.05 9.64
C ASN A 789 -25.31 1.60 11.10
N TRP A 790 -25.23 2.55 12.03
CA TRP A 790 -25.47 2.37 13.46
C TRP A 790 -25.72 3.72 14.15
N LEU A 791 -26.37 3.68 15.32
CA LEU A 791 -26.65 4.86 16.14
C LEU A 791 -26.48 4.50 17.62
N ILE A 792 -25.81 5.37 18.38
CA ILE A 792 -25.62 5.24 19.83
C ILE A 792 -26.02 6.51 20.57
N GLU A 793 -26.12 6.41 21.89
CA GLU A 793 -26.38 7.53 22.80
C GLU A 793 -25.18 7.68 23.76
N LEU A 794 -24.69 8.91 23.89
CA LEU A 794 -23.56 9.30 24.74
C LEU A 794 -24.06 10.12 25.94
N ASP A 795 -23.26 10.27 27.00
CA ASP A 795 -23.71 10.85 28.27
C ASP A 795 -24.31 12.28 28.18
N ASP A 796 -23.94 13.08 27.17
CA ASP A 796 -24.44 14.45 26.96
C ASP A 796 -24.44 14.81 25.46
N ARG A 797 -24.89 16.02 25.11
CA ARG A 797 -24.83 16.57 23.75
C ARG A 797 -23.42 16.53 23.16
N VAL A 798 -23.36 16.22 21.87
CA VAL A 798 -22.13 15.99 21.12
C VAL A 798 -21.88 17.18 20.20
N GLU A 799 -21.19 18.19 20.72
CA GLU A 799 -20.74 19.37 19.96
C GLU A 799 -19.39 19.14 19.27
N ALA A 800 -18.52 18.31 19.87
CA ALA A 800 -17.22 18.00 19.29
C ALA A 800 -17.40 17.13 18.04
N SER A 801 -16.99 17.67 16.89
CA SER A 801 -16.92 16.90 15.64
C SER A 801 -15.94 15.73 15.80
N ALA A 802 -16.05 14.67 15.01
CA ALA A 802 -15.20 13.48 15.21
C ALA A 802 -13.89 13.52 14.40
N CYS A 803 -12.86 12.80 14.86
CA CYS A 803 -11.77 12.28 14.02
C CYS A 803 -11.85 10.76 13.90
N SER A 804 -11.16 10.17 12.92
CA SER A 804 -10.90 8.72 12.89
C SER A 804 -9.58 8.39 13.59
N SER A 805 -9.37 7.11 13.90
CA SER A 805 -8.03 6.56 14.11
C SER A 805 -7.24 6.50 12.80
N PHE A 806 -5.95 6.18 12.87
CA PHE A 806 -5.11 5.97 11.68
C PHE A 806 -5.53 4.72 10.87
N CYS A 807 -5.96 3.65 11.55
CA CYS A 807 -6.48 2.42 10.94
C CYS A 807 -7.96 2.49 10.50
N LEU A 808 -8.68 3.57 10.83
CA LEU A 808 -10.11 3.77 10.59
C LEU A 808 -11.09 2.81 11.28
N ASP A 809 -10.62 1.80 12.00
CA ASP A 809 -11.47 0.92 12.85
C ASP A 809 -12.17 1.66 14.00
N TYR A 810 -11.69 2.87 14.34
CA TYR A 810 -12.23 3.69 15.43
C TYR A 810 -12.51 5.12 14.98
N VAL A 811 -13.54 5.70 15.58
CA VAL A 811 -13.94 7.10 15.51
C VAL A 811 -13.87 7.67 16.91
N ILE A 812 -13.25 8.84 17.05
CA ILE A 812 -13.02 9.52 18.31
C ILE A 812 -13.79 10.83 18.33
N THR A 813 -14.66 10.97 19.32
CA THR A 813 -15.49 12.17 19.58
C THR A 813 -15.55 12.44 21.08
N ALA A 814 -16.14 13.56 21.47
CA ALA A 814 -16.33 13.93 22.86
C ALA A 814 -17.70 14.60 23.07
N CYS A 815 -18.22 14.53 24.29
CA CYS A 815 -19.52 15.12 24.62
C CYS A 815 -19.44 16.04 25.84
N TYR A 816 -20.49 16.85 26.01
CA TYR A 816 -20.52 17.95 26.97
C TYR A 816 -20.49 17.52 28.45
N SER A 817 -20.65 16.23 28.78
CA SER A 817 -20.38 15.69 30.12
C SER A 817 -18.89 15.72 30.50
N GLY A 818 -17.99 15.95 29.54
CA GLY A 818 -16.56 15.81 29.74
C GLY A 818 -16.04 14.39 29.51
N ASN A 819 -16.69 13.63 28.63
CA ASN A 819 -16.20 12.31 28.22
C ASN A 819 -15.68 12.37 26.78
N VAL A 820 -14.58 11.68 26.53
CA VAL A 820 -13.97 11.42 25.22
C VAL A 820 -14.11 9.92 24.95
N TYR A 821 -14.57 9.53 23.76
CA TYR A 821 -14.91 8.15 23.44
C TYR A 821 -14.11 7.64 22.24
N LYS A 822 -13.58 6.41 22.36
CA LYS A 822 -13.08 5.58 21.27
C LYS A 822 -14.23 4.64 20.87
N ILE A 823 -14.85 4.89 19.73
CA ILE A 823 -16.04 4.18 19.23
C ILE A 823 -15.61 3.35 18.03
N SER A 824 -16.01 2.08 17.91
CA SER A 824 -15.72 1.32 16.70
C SER A 824 -16.53 1.85 15.50
N SER A 825 -15.84 2.13 14.39
CA SER A 825 -16.45 2.61 13.14
C SER A 825 -17.43 1.61 12.53
N LYS A 826 -17.29 0.33 12.86
CA LYS A 826 -18.04 -0.80 12.28
C LYS A 826 -19.45 -0.99 12.85
N ASN A 827 -19.62 -0.81 14.16
CA ASN A 827 -20.87 -1.14 14.87
C ASN A 827 -21.31 -0.09 15.91
N GLY A 828 -20.53 0.97 16.14
CA GLY A 828 -20.83 1.98 17.15
C GLY A 828 -20.46 1.58 18.58
N GLU A 829 -19.80 0.45 18.79
CA GLU A 829 -19.43 -0.03 20.12
C GLU A 829 -18.44 0.94 20.80
N ILE A 830 -18.75 1.37 22.02
CA ILE A 830 -17.87 2.22 22.82
C ILE A 830 -16.78 1.33 23.44
N VAL A 831 -15.61 1.32 22.81
CA VAL A 831 -14.47 0.49 23.19
C VAL A 831 -13.74 1.08 24.40
N TRP A 832 -13.53 2.40 24.40
CA TRP A 832 -12.92 3.11 25.53
C TRP A 832 -13.56 4.48 25.77
N LYS A 833 -13.52 4.93 27.02
CA LYS A 833 -14.16 6.16 27.52
C LYS A 833 -13.25 6.82 28.55
N PHE A 834 -12.72 8.00 28.21
CA PHE A 834 -11.90 8.82 29.10
C PHE A 834 -12.70 10.00 29.66
N LYS A 835 -12.44 10.37 30.92
CA LYS A 835 -13.14 11.45 31.63
C LYS A 835 -12.19 12.63 31.86
N THR A 836 -12.50 13.78 31.26
CA THR A 836 -11.88 15.09 31.59
C THR A 836 -12.56 15.72 32.81
N GLY A 837 -11.93 16.73 33.42
CA GLY A 837 -12.45 17.41 34.61
C GLY A 837 -13.73 18.20 34.36
N ASN A 838 -13.95 18.70 33.14
CA ASN A 838 -15.16 19.41 32.73
C ASN A 838 -15.60 19.05 31.29
N SER A 839 -16.64 19.70 30.79
CA SER A 839 -17.20 19.59 29.43
C SER A 839 -16.14 19.67 28.32
N VAL A 840 -16.29 18.87 27.27
CA VAL A 840 -15.50 19.01 26.04
C VAL A 840 -16.40 19.49 24.90
N LYS A 841 -16.06 20.66 24.34
CA LYS A 841 -16.59 21.17 23.06
C LYS A 841 -15.58 21.09 21.92
N CYS A 842 -14.28 21.18 22.21
CA CYS A 842 -13.27 21.26 21.16
C CYS A 842 -13.20 19.95 20.35
N SER A 843 -12.81 20.05 19.09
CA SER A 843 -12.65 18.88 18.22
C SER A 843 -11.38 18.09 18.57
N PRO A 844 -11.46 16.78 18.89
CA PRO A 844 -10.27 15.95 19.09
C PRO A 844 -9.42 15.86 17.83
N CYS A 845 -8.10 15.85 18.02
CA CYS A 845 -7.08 15.92 16.97
C CYS A 845 -6.07 14.77 17.11
N LEU A 846 -5.99 13.89 16.10
CA LEU A 846 -5.08 12.74 16.10
C LEU A 846 -3.69 13.14 15.58
N ASN A 847 -2.66 12.78 16.32
CA ASN A 847 -1.28 12.75 15.84
C ASN A 847 -1.03 11.45 15.06
N VAL A 848 -0.74 11.57 13.77
CA VAL A 848 -0.55 10.39 12.90
C VAL A 848 0.79 9.68 13.10
N ARG A 849 1.79 10.34 13.73
CA ARG A 849 3.11 9.75 13.99
C ARG A 849 3.14 8.79 15.19
N ASN A 850 2.23 8.95 16.15
CA ASN A 850 2.26 8.19 17.43
C ASN A 850 0.87 7.79 17.98
N ALA A 851 -0.19 7.98 17.20
CA ALA A 851 -1.58 7.70 17.55
C ALA A 851 -2.14 8.41 18.80
N ILE A 852 -1.47 9.44 19.33
CA ILE A 852 -1.98 10.23 20.45
C ILE A 852 -3.09 11.17 19.98
N VAL A 853 -4.22 11.19 20.68
CA VAL A 853 -5.30 12.17 20.48
C VAL A 853 -5.15 13.32 21.47
N TYR A 854 -5.07 14.54 20.96
CA TYR A 854 -5.12 15.76 21.78
C TYR A 854 -6.54 16.32 21.85
N THR A 855 -6.95 16.74 23.04
CA THR A 855 -8.25 17.40 23.26
C THR A 855 -8.19 18.32 24.48
N GLY A 856 -8.77 19.51 24.37
CA GLY A 856 -8.93 20.46 25.47
C GLY A 856 -10.30 20.36 26.13
N SER A 857 -10.40 20.74 27.39
CA SER A 857 -11.66 20.74 28.16
C SER A 857 -11.96 22.11 28.80
N HIS A 858 -13.19 22.28 29.26
CA HIS A 858 -13.69 23.46 29.93
C HIS A 858 -13.05 23.72 31.31
N ASP A 859 -12.33 22.75 31.86
CA ASP A 859 -11.49 22.87 33.08
C ASP A 859 -10.24 23.72 32.84
N GLY A 860 -9.85 23.95 31.58
CA GLY A 860 -8.61 24.63 31.21
C GLY A 860 -7.44 23.68 30.93
N CYS A 861 -7.66 22.37 31.00
CA CYS A 861 -6.66 21.35 30.74
C CYS A 861 -6.65 20.89 29.28
N LEU A 862 -5.44 20.83 28.70
CA LEU A 862 -5.16 20.09 27.46
C LEU A 862 -4.73 18.66 27.81
N TYR A 863 -5.38 17.67 27.23
CA TYR A 863 -5.13 16.24 27.46
C TYR A 863 -4.45 15.60 26.25
N ALA A 864 -3.52 14.68 26.51
CA ALA A 864 -2.91 13.78 25.54
C ALA A 864 -3.35 12.34 25.84
N LEU A 865 -4.14 11.74 24.95
CA LEU A 865 -4.77 10.45 25.15
C LEU A 865 -4.17 9.40 24.20
N ASP A 866 -3.61 8.35 24.78
CA ASP A 866 -3.11 7.17 24.09
C ASP A 866 -4.30 6.23 23.86
N ILE A 867 -4.86 6.26 22.64
CA ILE A 867 -6.04 5.45 22.28
C ILE A 867 -5.69 3.99 21.96
N ILE A 868 -4.40 3.63 21.94
CA ILE A 868 -3.93 2.25 21.76
C ILE A 868 -3.87 1.57 23.14
N ASN A 869 -3.16 2.17 24.09
CA ASN A 869 -3.01 1.67 25.46
C ASN A 869 -4.06 2.24 26.43
N GLU A 870 -5.09 2.90 25.90
CA GLU A 870 -6.33 3.29 26.60
C GLU A 870 -6.10 4.08 27.90
N ARG A 871 -5.22 5.08 27.82
CA ARG A 871 -4.75 5.87 28.97
C ARG A 871 -4.53 7.34 28.63
N CYS A 872 -4.55 8.19 29.65
CA CYS A 872 -3.98 9.53 29.56
C CYS A 872 -2.45 9.43 29.66
N VAL A 873 -1.73 10.07 28.75
CA VAL A 873 -0.25 10.20 28.80
C VAL A 873 0.13 11.40 29.68
N TRP A 874 -0.57 12.53 29.49
CA TRP A 874 -0.46 13.71 30.34
C TRP A 874 -1.68 14.62 30.19
N SER A 875 -1.87 15.48 31.19
CA SER A 875 -2.84 16.58 31.19
C SER A 875 -2.17 17.86 31.69
N VAL A 876 -2.43 19.00 31.04
CA VAL A 876 -1.76 20.28 31.32
C VAL A 876 -2.78 21.38 31.52
N ASP A 877 -2.87 21.92 32.74
CA ASP A 877 -3.63 23.14 33.01
C ASP A 877 -2.96 24.35 32.32
N LEU A 878 -3.71 25.03 31.46
CA LEU A 878 -3.26 26.25 30.77
C LEU A 878 -3.57 27.54 31.56
N GLN A 879 -4.16 27.43 32.76
CA GLN A 879 -4.35 28.47 33.78
C GLN A 879 -5.22 29.66 33.33
N LYS A 880 -6.00 29.52 32.25
CA LYS A 880 -6.77 30.63 31.63
C LYS A 880 -8.19 30.26 31.22
N GLY A 881 -8.80 29.30 31.91
CA GLY A 881 -10.19 28.90 31.71
C GLY A 881 -10.43 28.02 30.48
N SER A 882 -11.69 27.84 30.12
CA SER A 882 -12.18 26.79 29.22
C SER A 882 -11.57 26.81 27.82
N ILE A 883 -11.10 25.65 27.34
CA ILE A 883 -10.57 25.48 25.99
C ILE A 883 -11.70 25.22 24.99
N PHE A 884 -11.94 26.16 24.09
CA PHE A 884 -12.93 26.04 23.00
C PHE A 884 -12.29 25.70 21.65
N SER A 885 -11.19 26.36 21.31
CA SER A 885 -10.42 26.12 20.08
C SER A 885 -9.88 24.69 20.01
N SER A 886 -9.90 24.09 18.82
CA SER A 886 -9.44 22.71 18.60
C SER A 886 -7.91 22.64 18.52
N PRO A 887 -7.25 21.65 19.15
CA PRO A 887 -5.80 21.48 19.05
C PRO A 887 -5.36 21.28 17.60
N CYS A 888 -4.27 21.95 17.20
CA CYS A 888 -3.61 21.76 15.92
C CYS A 888 -2.18 21.29 16.16
N ILE A 889 -1.68 20.42 15.30
CA ILE A 889 -0.36 19.78 15.42
C ILE A 889 0.51 20.34 14.30
N ASP A 890 1.56 21.09 14.65
CA ASP A 890 2.65 21.35 13.72
C ASP A 890 3.68 20.20 13.84
N TYR A 891 4.23 19.84 12.69
CA TYR A 891 5.26 18.81 12.54
C TYR A 891 6.60 19.44 12.12
N PHE A 892 6.65 20.77 11.99
CA PHE A 892 7.86 21.53 11.74
C PHE A 892 8.83 21.41 12.93
N GLU A 893 10.01 20.87 12.69
CA GLU A 893 11.03 20.67 13.72
C GLU A 893 11.74 21.99 14.06
N ILE A 894 11.81 22.33 15.36
CA ILE A 894 12.51 23.54 15.85
C ILE A 894 14.00 23.24 15.87
N HIS A 895 14.64 23.38 14.71
CA HIS A 895 15.99 22.91 14.43
C HIS A 895 17.12 23.81 14.98
N GLU A 896 16.85 24.71 15.94
CA GLU A 896 17.71 25.91 16.18
C GLU A 896 18.12 26.16 17.65
N GLU A 897 18.08 25.15 18.53
CA GLU A 897 18.57 25.23 19.94
C GLU A 897 19.69 24.24 20.31
N ILE A 898 20.10 23.34 19.39
CA ILE A 898 21.20 22.38 19.62
C ILE A 898 22.52 22.94 19.08
N ASP A 899 22.55 23.36 17.82
CA ASP A 899 23.78 23.79 17.14
C ASP A 899 24.46 24.99 17.81
N ARG A 900 23.66 25.91 18.38
CA ARG A 900 24.20 27.08 19.12
C ARG A 900 24.92 26.73 20.42
N LYS A 901 24.81 25.49 20.93
CA LYS A 901 25.65 25.01 22.03
C LYS A 901 26.95 24.39 21.54
N ILE A 902 26.90 23.65 20.44
CA ILE A 902 28.08 23.08 19.80
C ILE A 902 29.02 24.21 19.36
N GLU A 903 28.47 25.28 18.78
CA GLU A 903 29.22 26.49 18.39
C GLU A 903 29.87 27.25 19.56
N ASP A 904 29.32 27.17 20.78
CA ASP A 904 29.88 27.87 21.96
C ASP A 904 30.85 26.98 22.77
N ASP A 905 30.56 25.69 22.92
CA ASP A 905 31.46 24.74 23.58
C ASP A 905 32.74 24.51 22.75
N ASN A 906 32.65 24.42 21.40
CA ASN A 906 33.83 24.32 20.53
C ASN A 906 34.69 25.61 20.52
N ARG A 907 34.16 26.76 20.96
CA ARG A 907 34.92 28.02 21.12
C ARG A 907 35.68 28.14 22.45
N HIS A 908 35.76 27.07 23.26
CA HIS A 908 36.39 27.12 24.59
C HIS A 908 37.54 26.13 24.84
N PHE A 909 37.94 25.29 23.87
CA PHE A 909 39.01 24.31 24.10
C PHE A 909 40.46 24.74 23.77
N ASP A 910 40.68 25.82 23.01
CA ASP A 910 42.03 26.23 22.57
C ASP A 910 42.44 27.67 22.94
N ALA A 911 42.16 28.07 24.20
CA ALA A 911 42.50 29.42 24.69
C ALA A 911 42.89 29.51 26.18
N HIS A 912 43.56 28.47 26.73
CA HIS A 912 44.05 28.48 28.13
C HIS A 912 45.57 28.27 28.28
N SER A 913 46.33 29.04 27.49
CA SER A 913 47.63 29.55 27.94
C SER A 913 47.52 31.03 28.34
N ASN A 914 48.29 31.43 29.36
CA ASN A 914 48.44 32.81 29.88
C ASN A 914 47.24 33.46 30.61
N ALA A 915 47.36 33.52 31.94
CA ALA A 915 46.46 34.23 32.86
C ALA A 915 46.70 35.77 32.92
N LYS A 916 45.89 36.44 33.76
CA LYS A 916 45.76 37.91 34.05
C LYS A 916 44.64 38.55 33.20
N ARG A 917 43.75 39.41 33.71
CA ARG A 917 43.68 40.26 34.93
C ARG A 917 42.27 40.14 35.57
N LEU A 918 42.08 40.20 36.89
CA LEU A 918 41.81 41.43 37.69
C LEU A 918 40.78 42.38 37.03
N LYS A 919 39.73 42.89 37.69
CA LYS A 919 39.19 42.72 39.07
C LYS A 919 37.87 43.53 39.16
N LEU A 920 37.06 43.29 40.21
CA LEU A 920 36.02 44.23 40.73
C LEU A 920 34.81 44.50 39.80
N SER A 921 33.62 44.89 40.28
CA SER A 921 32.99 44.79 41.61
C SER A 921 31.55 45.31 41.56
N ALA A 922 30.73 44.87 42.55
CA ALA A 922 29.61 45.63 43.12
C ALA A 922 28.37 45.85 42.20
N SER A 923 27.14 45.92 42.75
CA SER A 923 26.65 45.51 44.08
C SER A 923 25.11 45.52 44.09
N SER A 924 24.53 45.00 45.17
CA SER A 924 23.38 45.58 45.93
C SER A 924 22.02 45.80 45.23
N GLU A 925 20.86 45.56 45.85
CA GLU A 925 20.46 44.99 47.17
C GLU A 925 18.92 44.72 47.09
N ILE A 926 18.35 43.72 47.78
CA ILE A 926 17.40 43.84 48.95
C ILE A 926 16.08 44.61 48.63
N ASP A 927 14.86 44.21 48.98
CA ASP A 927 14.29 43.45 50.13
C ASP A 927 13.09 42.53 49.68
N GLU A 928 12.70 41.43 50.35
CA GLU A 928 11.61 41.29 51.37
C GLU A 928 10.20 41.81 50.99
N LYS A 929 9.03 41.34 51.47
CA LYS A 929 8.54 40.35 52.49
C LYS A 929 7.02 40.08 52.17
N ARG A 930 6.25 39.07 52.62
CA ARG A 930 6.41 37.80 53.38
C ARG A 930 5.06 37.00 53.31
N ASN A 931 4.85 36.05 54.23
CA ASN A 931 3.60 35.40 54.68
C ASN A 931 3.00 34.29 53.76
N GLU A 932 2.86 33.03 54.19
CA GLU A 932 2.17 32.40 55.37
C GLU A 932 0.67 32.12 55.07
N ASP A 933 0.11 30.92 55.25
CA ASP A 933 0.69 29.62 55.67
C ASP A 933 -0.26 28.41 55.34
N CYS A 934 0.08 27.19 55.79
CA CYS A 934 -0.74 25.97 55.96
C CYS A 934 -0.88 24.94 54.81
N ASN A 935 0.07 23.97 54.75
CA ASN A 935 -0.11 22.58 55.22
C ASN A 935 -1.51 21.90 55.11
N THR A 936 -1.70 20.64 54.70
CA THR A 936 -0.87 19.49 54.20
C THR A 936 -1.83 18.54 53.41
N ALA A 937 -1.56 17.31 52.92
CA ALA A 937 -0.44 16.35 53.03
C ALA A 937 -0.41 15.35 51.84
N GLY A 938 0.79 14.92 51.42
CA GLY A 938 1.04 13.72 50.59
C GLY A 938 0.64 13.79 49.10
N GLY A 939 1.42 13.27 48.14
CA GLY A 939 2.78 12.72 48.21
C GLY A 939 2.99 11.49 47.33
N ASP A 940 3.53 11.70 46.11
CA ASP A 940 4.29 10.69 45.37
C ASP A 940 5.06 11.36 44.21
N ASP A 941 6.38 11.52 44.36
CA ASP A 941 7.25 12.12 43.34
C ASP A 941 7.59 11.11 42.24
N ALA A 942 6.90 11.22 41.10
CA ALA A 942 7.20 10.45 39.90
C ALA A 942 8.56 10.84 39.31
N LYS A 943 9.64 10.16 39.72
CA LYS A 943 11.00 10.34 39.20
C LYS A 943 11.03 10.19 37.68
N VAL A 944 11.37 11.28 36.98
CA VAL A 944 11.56 11.29 35.52
C VAL A 944 12.85 10.57 35.15
N SER A 945 12.73 9.31 34.74
CA SER A 945 13.80 8.57 34.07
C SER A 945 13.97 9.08 32.62
N LYS A 946 15.14 9.62 32.28
CA LYS A 946 15.48 9.91 30.88
C LYS A 946 15.76 8.61 30.11
N GLN A 947 14.79 8.14 29.33
CA GLN A 947 14.96 7.12 28.29
C GLN A 947 13.98 7.39 27.14
N ASP A 948 14.42 7.06 25.93
CA ASP A 948 13.74 7.10 24.62
C ASP A 948 13.14 8.47 24.16
N GLY A 949 13.54 8.90 22.95
CA GLY A 949 13.28 10.23 22.38
C GLY A 949 11.86 10.48 21.86
N VAL A 950 10.82 10.03 22.57
CA VAL A 950 9.42 10.37 22.27
C VAL A 950 9.03 11.63 23.05
N ILE A 951 8.40 12.61 22.38
CA ILE A 951 7.93 13.85 23.04
C ILE A 951 6.77 13.50 23.99
N THR A 952 7.14 13.30 25.25
CA THR A 952 6.31 12.77 26.35
C THR A 952 5.92 13.82 27.37
N SER A 953 6.33 15.08 27.18
CA SER A 953 6.03 16.19 28.10
C SER A 953 5.00 17.16 27.54
N GLY A 954 3.96 17.44 28.33
CA GLY A 954 3.03 18.55 28.11
C GLY A 954 3.63 19.93 28.47
N LYS A 955 4.88 20.20 28.10
CA LYS A 955 5.55 21.47 28.43
C LYS A 955 5.00 22.60 27.57
N VAL A 956 4.61 23.72 28.18
CA VAL A 956 4.28 24.95 27.45
C VAL A 956 5.56 25.64 27.01
N HIS A 957 5.78 25.80 25.70
CA HIS A 957 6.97 26.46 25.15
C HIS A 957 6.83 27.99 25.07
N TRP A 958 5.69 28.48 24.60
CA TRP A 958 5.39 29.91 24.45
C TRP A 958 3.89 30.18 24.66
N ARG A 959 3.51 31.45 24.82
CA ARG A 959 2.12 31.89 25.00
C ARG A 959 1.92 33.31 24.46
N VAL A 960 1.22 33.44 23.34
CA VAL A 960 0.67 34.73 22.89
C VAL A 960 -0.65 34.97 23.62
N ASN A 961 -0.88 36.18 24.13
CA ASN A 961 -2.14 36.58 24.75
C ASN A 961 -2.89 37.51 23.78
N LEU A 962 -4.06 37.10 23.30
CA LEU A 962 -4.96 37.95 22.52
C LEU A 962 -5.96 38.68 23.43
N ALA A 963 -6.63 39.70 22.91
CA ALA A 963 -7.51 40.57 23.70
C ALA A 963 -8.86 39.92 24.08
N LYS A 964 -9.28 38.89 23.33
CA LYS A 964 -10.51 38.12 23.57
C LYS A 964 -10.31 36.61 23.39
N PRO A 965 -11.29 35.78 23.78
CA PRO A 965 -11.22 34.33 23.60
C PRO A 965 -11.13 33.89 22.13
N ILE A 966 -10.54 32.72 21.92
CA ILE A 966 -10.35 32.08 20.62
C ILE A 966 -11.31 30.90 20.50
N PHE A 967 -12.19 30.95 19.49
CA PHE A 967 -13.07 29.85 19.12
C PHE A 967 -12.66 29.19 17.79
N SER A 968 -12.10 29.97 16.86
CA SER A 968 -11.53 29.44 15.63
C SER A 968 -10.41 28.43 15.95
N SER A 969 -10.25 27.39 15.13
CA SER A 969 -9.15 26.43 15.30
C SER A 969 -7.88 26.97 14.65
N LEU A 970 -6.72 26.75 15.27
CA LEU A 970 -5.43 27.24 14.77
C LEU A 970 -5.06 26.62 13.42
N ILE A 971 -4.64 27.44 12.45
CA ILE A 971 -4.15 26.98 11.14
C ILE A 971 -2.65 27.23 11.03
N ILE A 972 -1.98 26.28 10.38
CA ILE A 972 -0.56 26.30 10.10
C ILE A 972 -0.41 26.60 8.62
N SER A 973 -0.15 27.88 8.29
CA SER A 973 0.29 28.29 6.96
C SER A 973 1.74 27.85 6.74
N LYS A 974 2.22 27.88 5.49
CA LYS A 974 3.65 27.71 5.18
C LYS A 974 4.53 28.72 5.93
N LEU A 975 4.02 29.94 6.11
CA LEU A 975 4.76 31.07 6.69
C LEU A 975 4.44 31.25 8.18
N PHE A 976 3.16 31.18 8.56
CA PHE A 976 2.68 31.71 9.85
C PHE A 976 1.72 30.76 10.57
N TYR A 977 1.61 30.92 11.88
CA TYR A 977 0.46 30.44 12.64
C TYR A 977 -0.69 31.44 12.48
N VAL A 978 -1.87 31.00 12.07
CA VAL A 978 -3.01 31.85 11.71
C VAL A 978 -4.21 31.52 12.59
N VAL A 979 -4.77 32.54 13.27
CA VAL A 979 -5.89 32.36 14.21
C VAL A 979 -6.87 33.54 14.22
N GLY A 980 -8.17 33.23 14.11
CA GLY A 980 -9.26 34.20 14.21
C GLY A 980 -9.76 34.38 15.64
N CYS A 981 -10.04 35.62 16.04
CA CYS A 981 -10.40 35.97 17.41
C CYS A 981 -11.77 36.68 17.51
N VAL A 982 -12.40 36.59 18.69
CA VAL A 982 -13.70 37.21 19.00
C VAL A 982 -13.62 38.75 19.15
N ASP A 983 -12.42 39.33 19.09
CA ASP A 983 -12.21 40.78 18.91
C ASP A 983 -12.35 41.25 17.45
N GLY A 984 -12.52 40.33 16.50
CA GLY A 984 -12.72 40.62 15.08
C GLY A 984 -11.46 40.61 14.23
N PHE A 985 -10.30 40.32 14.85
CA PHE A 985 -9.03 40.22 14.14
C PHE A 985 -8.67 38.78 13.77
N LEU A 986 -8.15 38.60 12.55
CA LEU A 986 -7.37 37.44 12.15
C LEU A 986 -5.88 37.77 12.35
N TYR A 987 -5.21 37.02 13.22
CA TYR A 987 -3.82 37.22 13.57
C TYR A 987 -2.91 36.26 12.82
N ALA A 988 -1.80 36.77 12.27
CA ALA A 988 -0.66 35.97 11.84
C ALA A 988 0.49 36.12 12.84
N ILE A 989 0.88 34.99 13.43
CA ILE A 989 1.96 34.88 14.42
C ILE A 989 3.15 34.20 13.74
N ASP A 990 4.32 34.80 13.88
CA ASP A 990 5.58 34.28 13.36
C ASP A 990 5.93 32.92 13.97
N LYS A 991 6.32 31.94 13.15
CA LYS A 991 6.62 30.58 13.65
C LYS A 991 7.87 30.50 14.52
N ARG A 992 8.81 31.46 14.39
CA ARG A 992 10.13 31.43 15.04
C ARG A 992 10.24 32.38 16.22
N THR A 993 9.75 33.61 16.06
CA THR A 993 9.80 34.66 17.09
C THR A 993 8.52 34.74 17.93
N HIS A 994 7.44 34.06 17.52
CA HIS A 994 6.14 34.03 18.21
C HIS A 994 5.45 35.42 18.34
N ASN A 995 5.92 36.41 17.59
CA ASN A 995 5.32 37.74 17.53
C ASN A 995 4.19 37.81 16.51
N ILE A 996 3.20 38.66 16.75
CA ILE A 996 2.19 39.01 15.73
C ILE A 996 2.88 39.87 14.66
N ILE A 997 2.93 39.39 13.42
CA ILE A 997 3.53 40.11 12.28
C ILE A 997 2.50 41.07 11.68
N TRP A 998 1.31 40.54 11.40
CA TRP A 998 0.19 41.31 10.89
C TRP A 998 -1.11 40.84 11.54
N LYS A 999 -2.09 41.74 11.57
CA LYS A 999 -3.48 41.44 11.92
C LYS A 999 -4.39 41.99 10.83
N TYR A 1000 -5.40 41.23 10.45
CA TYR A 1000 -6.44 41.65 9.52
C TYR A 1000 -7.73 41.90 10.27
N GLU A 1001 -8.40 43.02 9.98
CA GLU A 1001 -9.59 43.48 10.70
C GLU A 1001 -10.88 43.15 9.93
N THR A 1002 -11.81 42.49 10.59
CA THR A 1002 -13.20 42.30 10.12
C THR A 1002 -14.14 43.06 11.05
N ASN A 1003 -15.32 43.47 10.57
CA ASN A 1003 -16.20 44.37 11.35
C ASN A 1003 -17.07 43.63 12.39
N GLY A 1004 -16.69 42.39 12.75
CA GLY A 1004 -17.42 41.51 13.65
C GLY A 1004 -16.54 40.36 14.14
N PRO A 1005 -16.96 39.63 15.19
CA PRO A 1005 -16.19 38.51 15.74
C PRO A 1005 -15.88 37.39 14.72
N ILE A 1006 -14.69 36.78 14.85
CA ILE A 1006 -14.30 35.63 14.04
C ILE A 1006 -14.41 34.34 14.85
N PHE A 1007 -15.37 33.50 14.47
CA PHE A 1007 -15.55 32.14 15.00
C PHE A 1007 -15.12 31.05 14.00
N SER A 1008 -15.28 31.31 12.70
CA SER A 1008 -14.78 30.43 11.63
C SER A 1008 -13.29 30.17 11.79
N SER A 1009 -12.86 28.92 11.66
CA SER A 1009 -11.47 28.63 11.32
C SER A 1009 -11.17 29.22 9.94
N ALA A 1010 -9.96 29.73 9.71
CA ALA A 1010 -9.53 30.01 8.34
C ALA A 1010 -9.22 28.68 7.62
N ILE A 1011 -9.03 28.76 6.31
CA ILE A 1011 -8.44 27.68 5.50
C ILE A 1011 -7.39 28.29 4.58
N SER A 1012 -6.31 27.56 4.26
CA SER A 1012 -5.29 28.03 3.32
C SER A 1012 -5.26 27.22 2.01
N PHE A 1013 -4.92 27.90 0.92
CA PHE A 1013 -4.80 27.34 -0.42
C PHE A 1013 -3.80 28.17 -1.25
N SER A 1014 -3.33 27.64 -2.38
CA SER A 1014 -2.34 28.34 -3.23
C SER A 1014 -2.81 28.43 -4.68
N SER A 1015 -2.71 29.65 -5.25
CA SER A 1015 -2.71 29.85 -6.70
C SER A 1015 -1.49 29.17 -7.33
N LEU A 1016 -1.62 28.81 -8.61
CA LEU A 1016 -0.53 28.28 -9.44
C LEU A 1016 -0.13 29.23 -10.59
N ASN A 1017 -0.62 30.47 -10.61
CA ASN A 1017 -0.21 31.48 -11.60
C ASN A 1017 1.21 32.01 -11.29
N ASN A 1018 2.21 31.40 -11.92
CA ASN A 1018 3.63 31.72 -11.78
C ASN A 1018 4.07 33.08 -12.38
N GLU A 1019 3.15 33.92 -12.87
CA GLU A 1019 3.47 35.23 -13.46
C GLU A 1019 3.35 36.40 -12.46
N ASP A 1020 2.62 36.24 -11.35
CA ASP A 1020 2.45 37.27 -10.31
C ASP A 1020 3.10 36.84 -8.99
N GLU A 1021 4.42 37.05 -8.83
CA GLU A 1021 5.20 36.71 -7.61
C GLU A 1021 4.67 37.31 -6.28
N GLN A 1022 3.68 38.20 -6.36
CA GLN A 1022 3.05 38.87 -5.22
C GLN A 1022 1.90 38.05 -4.59
N CYS A 1023 1.20 37.22 -5.37
CA CYS A 1023 0.03 36.46 -4.90
C CYS A 1023 0.41 35.05 -4.41
N GLY A 1024 0.93 34.99 -3.18
CA GLY A 1024 1.35 33.76 -2.52
C GLY A 1024 0.20 32.87 -2.00
N GLU A 1025 0.44 32.21 -0.87
CA GLU A 1025 -0.62 31.46 -0.14
C GLU A 1025 -1.78 32.41 0.21
N MET A 1026 -3.01 31.92 0.05
CA MET A 1026 -4.24 32.66 0.31
C MET A 1026 -4.99 32.04 1.48
N LEU A 1027 -5.70 32.87 2.24
CA LEU A 1027 -6.50 32.51 3.41
C LEU A 1027 -7.96 32.89 3.14
N LEU A 1028 -8.87 31.94 3.33
CA LEU A 1028 -10.32 32.17 3.34
C LEU A 1028 -10.84 32.09 4.78
N ILE A 1029 -11.67 33.06 5.18
CA ILE A 1029 -12.27 33.08 6.53
C ILE A 1029 -13.63 33.75 6.53
N GLY A 1030 -14.58 33.19 7.29
CA GLY A 1030 -15.88 33.82 7.54
C GLY A 1030 -15.88 34.68 8.81
N SER A 1031 -16.62 35.79 8.79
CA SER A 1031 -16.80 36.67 9.95
C SER A 1031 -18.29 36.93 10.27
N TYR A 1032 -18.56 37.41 11.48
CA TYR A 1032 -19.86 37.91 11.91
C TYR A 1032 -20.21 39.30 11.35
N ASP A 1033 -19.37 39.91 10.50
CA ASP A 1033 -19.77 41.08 9.69
C ASP A 1033 -20.52 40.72 8.39
N HIS A 1034 -20.91 39.45 8.26
CA HIS A 1034 -21.58 38.84 7.10
C HIS A 1034 -20.72 38.74 5.83
N TYR A 1035 -19.39 38.82 5.93
CA TYR A 1035 -18.48 38.58 4.80
C TYR A 1035 -17.70 37.27 4.91
N LEU A 1036 -17.52 36.61 3.77
CA LEU A 1036 -16.41 35.71 3.50
C LEU A 1036 -15.25 36.55 2.94
N HIS A 1037 -14.08 36.50 3.59
CA HIS A 1037 -12.89 37.24 3.18
C HIS A 1037 -11.87 36.31 2.55
N CYS A 1038 -11.27 36.72 1.43
CA CYS A 1038 -10.08 36.12 0.85
C CYS A 1038 -8.90 37.09 1.05
N ILE A 1039 -7.81 36.60 1.65
CA ILE A 1039 -6.71 37.41 2.17
C ILE A 1039 -5.37 36.79 1.73
N ASN A 1040 -4.40 37.61 1.30
CA ASN A 1040 -3.05 37.15 0.99
C ASN A 1040 -2.30 36.85 2.30
N ALA A 1041 -1.87 35.60 2.50
CA ALA A 1041 -1.23 35.14 3.74
C ALA A 1041 0.11 35.84 4.02
N LYS A 1042 0.81 36.32 2.98
CA LYS A 1042 2.16 36.92 3.09
C LYS A 1042 2.15 38.26 3.84
N ASN A 1043 1.07 39.03 3.71
CA ASN A 1043 1.01 40.44 4.11
C ASN A 1043 -0.34 40.87 4.75
N GLY A 1044 -1.34 39.98 4.80
CA GLY A 1044 -2.66 40.28 5.35
C GLY A 1044 -3.56 41.17 4.48
N THR A 1045 -3.25 41.40 3.19
CA THR A 1045 -4.09 42.25 2.33
C THR A 1045 -5.30 41.50 1.76
N THR A 1046 -6.49 42.12 1.78
CA THR A 1046 -7.69 41.59 1.09
C THR A 1046 -7.40 41.38 -0.40
N ILE A 1047 -7.79 40.22 -0.93
CA ILE A 1047 -7.83 39.92 -2.37
C ILE A 1047 -9.25 40.19 -2.89
N TRP A 1048 -10.25 39.55 -2.27
CA TRP A 1048 -11.67 39.81 -2.49
C TRP A 1048 -12.46 39.56 -1.19
N LYS A 1049 -13.71 40.03 -1.12
CA LYS A 1049 -14.66 39.64 -0.07
C LYS A 1049 -16.10 39.59 -0.57
N SER A 1050 -16.85 38.58 -0.14
CA SER A 1050 -18.20 38.29 -0.61
C SER A 1050 -19.20 38.45 0.53
N LYS A 1051 -20.24 39.27 0.33
CA LYS A 1051 -21.28 39.50 1.34
C LYS A 1051 -22.35 38.40 1.25
N LEU A 1052 -22.66 37.77 2.38
CA LEU A 1052 -23.73 36.79 2.52
C LEU A 1052 -24.97 37.43 3.19
N ASP A 1053 -26.03 36.63 3.41
CA ASP A 1053 -27.28 37.11 4.03
C ASP A 1053 -27.19 37.28 5.56
N SER A 1054 -26.17 36.68 6.17
CA SER A 1054 -25.93 36.62 7.61
C SER A 1054 -24.49 36.24 7.93
N GLU A 1055 -24.20 36.26 9.23
CA GLU A 1055 -22.96 35.93 9.90
C GLU A 1055 -22.44 34.54 9.51
N ILE A 1056 -21.12 34.33 9.57
CA ILE A 1056 -20.49 33.05 9.24
C ILE A 1056 -19.81 32.46 10.49
N TYR A 1057 -20.29 31.30 10.94
CA TYR A 1057 -19.70 30.51 12.03
C TYR A 1057 -18.96 29.28 11.51
N GLY A 1058 -19.57 28.52 10.60
CA GLY A 1058 -19.00 27.31 10.02
C GLY A 1058 -17.77 27.60 9.15
N THR A 1059 -16.77 26.72 9.21
CA THR A 1059 -15.54 26.83 8.40
C THR A 1059 -15.86 26.52 6.93
N PRO A 1060 -15.50 27.38 5.96
CA PRO A 1060 -15.71 27.10 4.54
C PRO A 1060 -14.98 25.82 4.09
N CYS A 1061 -15.52 25.09 3.12
CA CYS A 1061 -14.92 23.87 2.57
C CYS A 1061 -14.59 24.03 1.09
N LEU A 1062 -13.31 23.93 0.71
CA LEU A 1062 -12.86 23.96 -0.67
C LEU A 1062 -13.20 22.66 -1.41
N PHE A 1063 -13.60 22.76 -2.67
CA PHE A 1063 -13.75 21.62 -3.59
C PHE A 1063 -13.66 22.04 -5.06
N ASP A 1064 -13.39 21.06 -5.91
CA ASP A 1064 -13.21 21.20 -7.35
C ASP A 1064 -14.49 20.77 -8.08
N ILE A 1065 -15.04 21.67 -8.90
CA ILE A 1065 -16.32 21.48 -9.60
C ILE A 1065 -16.17 20.92 -11.02
N SER A 1066 -14.94 20.81 -11.55
CA SER A 1066 -14.70 20.23 -12.89
C SER A 1066 -15.27 18.81 -13.02
N LYS A 1067 -15.18 18.05 -11.92
CA LYS A 1067 -15.61 16.65 -11.76
C LYS A 1067 -17.12 16.44 -11.67
N LEU A 1068 -17.92 17.52 -11.65
CA LEU A 1068 -19.39 17.43 -11.63
C LEU A 1068 -20.03 17.35 -13.02
N ASN A 1069 -19.23 17.39 -14.09
CA ASN A 1069 -19.69 17.04 -15.45
C ASN A 1069 -19.66 15.53 -15.71
N ASP A 1070 -18.89 14.75 -14.95
CA ASP A 1070 -18.80 13.27 -15.04
C ASP A 1070 -19.97 12.58 -14.31
N ASP A 1071 -21.18 13.14 -14.41
CA ASP A 1071 -22.40 12.64 -13.78
C ASP A 1071 -23.03 11.50 -14.60
N THR A 1072 -22.23 10.46 -14.84
CA THR A 1072 -22.63 9.07 -15.13
C THR A 1072 -22.34 8.21 -13.90
N ARG A 1073 -23.39 7.75 -13.22
CA ARG A 1073 -23.24 6.77 -12.14
C ARG A 1073 -22.73 5.44 -12.71
N TYR A 1074 -21.46 5.11 -12.45
CA TYR A 1074 -20.87 3.80 -12.75
C TYR A 1074 -20.97 3.37 -14.22
N SER A 1075 -20.64 4.28 -15.15
CA SER A 1075 -20.25 3.91 -16.51
C SER A 1075 -19.24 4.90 -17.09
N ASP A 1076 -18.28 4.34 -17.82
CA ASP A 1076 -17.17 5.05 -18.47
C ASP A 1076 -17.63 6.19 -19.38
N SER A 1077 -16.77 7.19 -19.62
CA SER A 1077 -16.32 7.41 -21.00
C SER A 1077 -15.08 8.30 -21.15
N VAL A 1078 -14.16 7.86 -22.01
CA VAL A 1078 -13.27 8.75 -22.76
C VAL A 1078 -14.11 9.70 -23.62
N ARG A 1079 -13.75 10.98 -23.69
CA ARG A 1079 -14.22 11.88 -24.74
C ARG A 1079 -13.08 12.27 -25.68
N ASN A 1080 -13.21 11.85 -26.94
CA ASN A 1080 -12.48 12.46 -28.05
C ASN A 1080 -12.92 13.91 -28.23
N GLU A 1081 -11.96 14.80 -28.47
CA GLU A 1081 -12.24 16.05 -29.16
C GLU A 1081 -12.41 15.76 -30.66
N ASN A 1082 -13.49 16.27 -31.28
CA ASN A 1082 -13.50 16.82 -32.64
C ASN A 1082 -14.90 17.35 -33.02
N SER A 1083 -15.25 18.52 -32.48
CA SER A 1083 -16.38 19.32 -32.98
C SER A 1083 -16.03 20.81 -32.89
N ASN A 1084 -15.83 21.45 -34.05
CA ASN A 1084 -15.39 22.85 -34.14
C ASN A 1084 -16.47 23.85 -33.69
N SER A 1085 -16.55 24.08 -32.38
CA SER A 1085 -17.23 25.24 -31.78
C SER A 1085 -16.54 25.56 -30.45
N GLY A 1086 -15.61 26.52 -30.46
CA GLY A 1086 -14.72 26.77 -29.32
C GLY A 1086 -15.41 27.34 -28.08
N VAL A 1087 -15.33 26.61 -26.97
CA VAL A 1087 -15.42 27.13 -25.60
C VAL A 1087 -14.35 26.39 -24.80
N ILE A 1088 -13.42 27.13 -24.18
CA ILE A 1088 -12.34 26.56 -23.38
C ILE A 1088 -12.91 26.17 -22.02
N THR A 1089 -12.75 24.91 -21.61
CA THR A 1089 -13.18 24.40 -20.31
C THR A 1089 -12.02 24.40 -19.31
N GLU A 1090 -11.78 25.55 -18.68
CA GLU A 1090 -10.74 25.71 -17.66
C GLU A 1090 -11.14 25.10 -16.29
N GLU A 1091 -10.14 24.79 -15.45
CA GLU A 1091 -10.33 24.24 -14.10
C GLU A 1091 -10.94 25.30 -13.16
N VAL A 1092 -12.23 25.16 -12.81
CA VAL A 1092 -12.93 26.08 -11.89
C VAL A 1092 -12.85 25.58 -10.45
N ASN A 1093 -12.32 26.42 -9.57
CA ASN A 1093 -12.19 26.12 -8.14
C ASN A 1093 -13.31 26.77 -7.33
N THR A 1094 -13.89 26.01 -6.40
CA THR A 1094 -15.09 26.41 -5.66
C THR A 1094 -14.97 26.16 -4.16
N LEU A 1095 -15.84 26.80 -3.39
CA LEU A 1095 -15.98 26.57 -1.95
C LEU A 1095 -17.47 26.46 -1.58
N ALA A 1096 -17.76 25.62 -0.59
CA ALA A 1096 -19.03 25.61 0.12
C ALA A 1096 -18.88 26.39 1.43
N VAL A 1097 -19.78 27.33 1.72
CA VAL A 1097 -19.85 28.02 3.02
C VAL A 1097 -21.31 28.13 3.46
N CYS A 1098 -21.56 28.09 4.76
CA CYS A 1098 -22.90 28.22 5.33
C CYS A 1098 -22.96 29.47 6.22
N SER A 1099 -24.01 30.26 6.06
CA SER A 1099 -24.32 31.37 6.95
C SER A 1099 -25.24 30.92 8.09
N ILE A 1100 -25.27 31.67 9.20
CA ILE A 1100 -26.02 31.28 10.40
C ILE A 1100 -27.53 31.15 10.14
N LYS A 1101 -28.12 31.88 9.18
CA LYS A 1101 -29.54 31.71 8.80
C LYS A 1101 -29.85 30.41 8.03
N GLY A 1102 -28.86 29.56 7.79
CA GLY A 1102 -29.04 28.30 7.07
C GLY A 1102 -28.93 28.40 5.55
N CYS A 1103 -28.42 29.52 5.02
CA CYS A 1103 -28.10 29.62 3.60
C CYS A 1103 -26.75 28.94 3.31
N VAL A 1104 -26.80 27.85 2.55
CA VAL A 1104 -25.64 27.16 1.97
C VAL A 1104 -25.29 27.84 0.66
N TYR A 1105 -24.04 28.29 0.51
CA TYR A 1105 -23.53 28.99 -0.66
C TYR A 1105 -22.43 28.17 -1.35
N ILE A 1106 -22.49 28.08 -2.67
CA ILE A 1106 -21.35 27.68 -3.50
C ILE A 1106 -20.77 28.94 -4.13
N ILE A 1107 -19.47 29.17 -3.95
CA ILE A 1107 -18.79 30.42 -4.32
C ILE A 1107 -17.51 30.09 -5.11
N SER A 1108 -17.24 30.87 -6.15
CA SER A 1108 -15.97 30.87 -6.89
C SER A 1108 -14.82 31.33 -5.99
N THR A 1109 -13.71 30.58 -5.95
CA THR A 1109 -12.53 31.00 -5.16
C THR A 1109 -11.71 32.10 -5.84
N PHE A 1110 -11.95 32.35 -7.12
CA PHE A 1110 -11.17 33.28 -7.95
C PHE A 1110 -11.48 34.74 -7.63
N ASP A 1111 -12.77 35.08 -7.59
CA ASP A 1111 -13.31 36.44 -7.45
C ASP A 1111 -14.31 36.59 -6.29
N GLY A 1112 -14.73 35.48 -5.68
CA GLY A 1112 -15.77 35.46 -4.65
C GLY A 1112 -17.20 35.52 -5.20
N THR A 1113 -17.42 35.30 -6.49
CA THR A 1113 -18.77 35.29 -7.07
C THR A 1113 -19.59 34.10 -6.56
N ILE A 1114 -20.80 34.36 -6.06
CA ILE A 1114 -21.75 33.33 -5.63
C ILE A 1114 -22.30 32.63 -6.88
N ILE A 1115 -22.10 31.32 -6.97
CA ILE A 1115 -22.50 30.48 -8.10
C ILE A 1115 -23.94 30.00 -7.92
N CYS A 1116 -24.29 29.48 -6.73
CA CYS A 1116 -25.64 29.09 -6.37
C CYS A 1116 -25.83 29.03 -4.85
N THR A 1117 -27.09 28.98 -4.40
CA THR A 1117 -27.43 28.88 -2.97
C THR A 1117 -28.54 27.86 -2.71
N TYR A 1118 -28.66 27.41 -1.47
CA TYR A 1118 -29.80 26.68 -0.94
C TYR A 1118 -30.13 27.18 0.47
N ASN A 1119 -31.41 27.31 0.81
CA ASN A 1119 -31.84 27.83 2.10
C ASN A 1119 -32.45 26.68 2.94
N LEU A 1120 -31.82 26.36 4.07
CA LEU A 1120 -32.33 25.39 5.05
C LEU A 1120 -33.41 26.03 5.96
N CYS A 1121 -34.06 25.20 6.78
CA CYS A 1121 -35.22 25.62 7.57
C CYS A 1121 -34.88 26.23 8.94
N SER A 1122 -33.62 26.17 9.36
CA SER A 1122 -33.14 26.65 10.66
C SER A 1122 -31.66 27.02 10.58
N GLU A 1123 -31.06 27.39 11.71
CA GLU A 1123 -29.69 27.89 11.77
C GLU A 1123 -28.63 26.83 11.46
N VAL A 1124 -27.50 27.24 10.89
CA VAL A 1124 -26.35 26.35 10.61
C VAL A 1124 -25.09 26.81 11.33
N PHE A 1125 -24.62 25.98 12.26
CA PHE A 1125 -23.34 26.12 12.96
C PHE A 1125 -22.32 25.04 12.55
N SER A 1126 -22.77 23.95 11.90
CA SER A 1126 -21.90 22.98 11.25
C SER A 1126 -21.08 23.64 10.14
N SER A 1127 -19.81 23.26 10.02
CA SER A 1127 -19.04 23.46 8.78
C SER A 1127 -19.56 22.48 7.73
N PRO A 1128 -19.72 22.86 6.45
CA PRO A 1128 -19.94 21.90 5.37
C PRO A 1128 -18.68 21.03 5.15
N CYS A 1129 -18.87 19.81 4.68
CA CYS A 1129 -17.79 18.92 4.21
C CYS A 1129 -18.13 18.34 2.84
N TYR A 1130 -17.12 18.16 1.98
CA TYR A 1130 -17.28 17.60 0.64
C TYR A 1130 -16.55 16.26 0.48
N ALA A 1131 -17.21 15.31 -0.17
CA ALA A 1131 -16.63 14.05 -0.65
C ALA A 1131 -17.49 13.51 -1.80
N GLU A 1132 -16.90 12.80 -2.76
CA GLU A 1132 -17.63 12.00 -3.78
C GLU A 1132 -18.80 12.72 -4.49
N GLY A 1133 -18.62 14.00 -4.83
CA GLY A 1133 -19.62 14.82 -5.54
C GLY A 1133 -20.73 15.39 -4.66
N VAL A 1134 -20.75 15.09 -3.35
CA VAL A 1134 -21.76 15.55 -2.41
C VAL A 1134 -21.22 16.47 -1.31
N ILE A 1135 -22.07 17.38 -0.84
CA ILE A 1135 -21.80 18.31 0.27
C ILE A 1135 -22.69 17.94 1.45
N VAL A 1136 -22.11 17.73 2.62
CA VAL A 1136 -22.81 17.30 3.83
C VAL A 1136 -22.68 18.36 4.93
N VAL A 1137 -23.77 18.69 5.62
CA VAL A 1137 -23.81 19.73 6.68
C VAL A 1137 -24.92 19.46 7.72
N GLY A 1138 -24.65 19.76 9.00
CA GLY A 1138 -25.63 19.73 10.09
C GLY A 1138 -26.41 21.05 10.26
N CYS A 1139 -27.66 20.97 10.71
CA CYS A 1139 -28.56 22.10 10.90
C CYS A 1139 -29.29 22.07 12.26
N ARG A 1140 -29.84 23.20 12.69
CA ARG A 1140 -30.66 23.34 13.92
C ARG A 1140 -32.16 23.09 13.72
N ASP A 1141 -32.55 22.45 12.62
CA ASP A 1141 -33.87 21.81 12.41
C ASP A 1141 -33.80 20.30 12.73
N ASP A 1142 -32.88 19.96 13.63
CA ASP A 1142 -32.54 18.61 14.08
C ASP A 1142 -32.02 17.67 12.98
N CYS A 1143 -31.70 18.18 11.79
CA CYS A 1143 -31.32 17.36 10.64
C CYS A 1143 -29.85 17.56 10.20
N ILE A 1144 -29.28 16.48 9.66
CA ILE A 1144 -28.13 16.53 8.74
C ILE A 1144 -28.66 16.45 7.31
N TYR A 1145 -28.06 17.23 6.41
CA TYR A 1145 -28.40 17.30 4.99
C TYR A 1145 -27.22 16.89 4.12
N CYS A 1146 -27.52 16.15 3.05
CA CYS A 1146 -26.61 15.84 1.96
C CYS A 1146 -27.13 16.46 0.67
N PHE A 1147 -26.27 17.19 -0.05
CA PHE A 1147 -26.59 17.92 -1.27
C PHE A 1147 -25.81 17.37 -2.46
N THR A 1148 -26.50 17.23 -3.59
CA THR A 1148 -25.88 17.09 -4.92
C THR A 1148 -25.97 18.41 -5.69
N LEU A 1149 -24.91 18.74 -6.41
CA LEU A 1149 -24.89 19.81 -7.41
C LEU A 1149 -25.37 19.25 -8.76
N LYS A 1150 -26.25 19.99 -9.44
CA LYS A 1150 -26.78 19.61 -10.77
C LYS A 1150 -26.83 20.81 -11.70
N THR A 1151 -26.69 20.57 -13.01
CA THR A 1151 -26.97 21.56 -14.05
C THR A 1151 -28.48 21.67 -14.33
N ALA A 1152 -28.96 22.87 -14.67
CA ALA A 1152 -30.39 23.15 -14.78
C ALA A 1152 -31.16 22.29 -15.80
N ASP A 1153 -30.54 21.83 -16.88
CA ASP A 1153 -31.21 21.02 -17.90
C ASP A 1153 -31.60 19.61 -17.38
N LYS A 1154 -30.90 19.09 -16.37
CA LYS A 1154 -31.26 17.84 -15.65
C LYS A 1154 -32.35 18.05 -14.57
N CYS A 1155 -33.06 19.18 -14.55
CA CYS A 1155 -34.11 19.51 -13.57
C CYS A 1155 -35.55 19.47 -14.13
N ARG A 1156 -35.81 18.67 -15.18
CA ARG A 1156 -37.16 18.34 -15.67
C ARG A 1156 -37.45 16.85 -15.51
N ASP A 1157 -37.71 16.46 -14.27
CA ASP A 1157 -38.60 15.36 -13.83
C ASP A 1157 -38.82 15.51 -12.30
#